data_AF-A0A8J3W5P7-F1
#
_entry.id   AF-A0A8J3W5P7-F1
#
_cell.length_a   1.000
_cell.length_b   1.000
_cell.length_c   1.000
_cell.angle_alpha   90.00
_cell.angle_beta   90.00
_cell.angle_gamma   90.00
#
_symmetry.space_group_name_H-M   'P 1'
#
loop_
_entity.id
_entity.type
_entity.pdbx_description
1 polymer ?
#
loop_
_entity_poly.entity_id
_entity_poly.type
_entity_poly.pdbx_seq_one_letter_code
_entity_poly.pdbx_strand_id
1 'polypeptide(L)'
;MAQWCLGVDLGTSFSAGVIAAEGRFDILEVEGERRIPSAVMLDERGNLVAGRIAQRGIAINPERVERNPKRYVGRGKMLLGGVPVDVVDAMAALLELFVSEGRRRFDGATPDCIALTHPVAWSEERKAVLVAAARKVVRGVRIVLIDEPVASARYFASAGRVAAGSHLAVYDLGGGTFDAAVLTVDGSDFKVVGEPGGSDEIGGEGFDERVFAFLGEQIERFDAEWWTQVTTNPERRYASYAADLFKMAREAKEALSKFDTSSHYVVGINEDVHITRVDLERLIGDEIVKTVDILDETIRGAGIGADELGAVFMTGGASRMPLVQQVVRERHGDLVRTYDDPKIVVAYGAAQLAWKLKVDPSRSTGGHSLPGHTGGHPLPAAGHTGGHQLPAGRQTGGHPLPSTGHAVGPARVAGADGPAVPGIEKIMDGVLEARAEGGRIFVHQAFPSGHFLRRLDGLGGRHDREIPFGRLVEWAATGEGVAAVEQVGPAQVLVRTLTPELTVRTTHPLQMWGNPTVLAHGPVAWVFYQPRQVIAVDGTMGLPWGETGHLAMMELNLGGGFFPEPVPRDLGPYAQWFVNEDNRMRRLVDQDGPSGTEPAPSVGAPGCTVVLGQFGSNKPLFGNRHEGFRPWQVLCLIDPGGVVRPTVREPGRSWLHQVVLHKGRWFTASSAGLEADTADGRTTLVMPRPRAGALRWFPAGNHIYAISADQVSPARGWSVGVFNERTHAVDFLMGKQSATLSGHLTSRHRWERPRMVADGDSMWMTMRDAGRSRLLHVTPGGAREVHRTSGTFEPVARIPTGLLCLHHPDDAAGNVRDQPATLVHLPL
;
A
#
# COMPACT_ATOMS: atom_id res chain seq x y z
N MET A 1 12.39 48.17 -2.81
CA MET A 1 11.34 47.13 -2.94
C MET A 1 12.07 45.80 -3.01
N ALA A 2 11.55 44.75 -2.37
CA ALA A 2 12.11 43.42 -2.51
C ALA A 2 11.78 42.87 -3.92
N GLN A 3 12.78 42.36 -4.61
CA GLN A 3 12.67 41.88 -5.99
C GLN A 3 12.27 40.40 -6.02
N TRP A 4 11.12 40.09 -6.61
CA TRP A 4 10.55 38.75 -6.63
C TRP A 4 9.91 38.42 -7.98
N CYS A 5 9.97 37.15 -8.35
CA CYS A 5 9.31 36.59 -9.52
C CYS A 5 8.34 35.49 -9.08
N LEU A 6 7.36 35.17 -9.93
CA LEU A 6 6.35 34.16 -9.66
C LEU A 6 6.31 33.12 -10.78
N GLY A 7 6.46 31.83 -10.45
CA GLY A 7 6.02 30.74 -11.31
C GLY A 7 4.64 30.27 -10.87
N VAL A 8 3.70 30.12 -11.79
CA VAL A 8 2.38 29.53 -11.53
C VAL A 8 2.14 28.39 -12.51
N ASP A 9 1.87 27.21 -11.98
CA ASP A 9 1.22 26.17 -12.75
C ASP A 9 -0.30 26.37 -12.71
N LEU A 10 -0.89 26.73 -13.84
CA LEU A 10 -2.33 26.87 -14.01
C LEU A 10 -2.90 25.56 -14.56
N GLY A 11 -2.94 24.52 -13.73
CA GLY A 11 -3.41 23.18 -14.11
C GLY A 11 -4.92 23.05 -14.23
N THR A 12 -5.40 21.98 -14.87
CA THR A 12 -6.83 21.79 -15.22
C THR A 12 -7.75 21.71 -14.00
N SER A 13 -7.44 20.84 -13.03
CA SER A 13 -8.25 20.63 -11.82
C SER A 13 -7.60 21.23 -10.54
N PHE A 14 -6.29 21.44 -10.54
CA PHE A 14 -5.54 22.13 -9.48
C PHE A 14 -4.42 23.01 -10.07
N SER A 15 -4.18 24.15 -9.43
CA SER A 15 -3.12 25.12 -9.72
C SER A 15 -2.16 25.24 -8.54
N ALA A 16 -0.91 25.66 -8.79
CA ALA A 16 0.13 25.81 -7.76
C ALA A 16 1.07 27.00 -8.06
N GLY A 17 1.71 27.57 -7.03
CA GLY A 17 2.63 28.70 -7.19
C GLY A 17 3.95 28.53 -6.46
N VAL A 18 5.02 29.11 -7.00
CA VAL A 18 6.34 29.22 -6.38
C VAL A 18 6.87 30.64 -6.59
N ILE A 19 7.33 31.28 -5.52
CA ILE A 19 8.01 32.58 -5.57
C ILE A 19 9.51 32.36 -5.69
N ALA A 20 10.18 33.17 -6.52
CA ALA A 20 11.63 33.26 -6.57
C ALA A 20 12.09 34.65 -6.11
N ALA A 21 12.88 34.71 -5.03
CA ALA A 21 13.42 35.96 -4.47
C ALA A 21 14.83 35.72 -3.92
N GLU A 22 15.76 36.63 -4.19
CA GLU A 22 17.17 36.55 -3.74
C GLU A 22 17.89 35.23 -4.11
N GLY A 23 17.44 34.53 -5.16
CA GLY A 23 17.95 33.21 -5.55
C GLY A 23 17.40 32.04 -4.74
N ARG A 24 16.52 32.30 -3.76
CA ARG A 24 15.71 31.31 -3.05
C ARG A 24 14.37 31.11 -3.79
N PHE A 25 13.79 29.93 -3.61
CA PHE A 25 12.54 29.52 -4.25
C PHE A 25 11.60 28.92 -3.20
N ASP A 26 10.53 29.65 -2.89
CA ASP A 26 9.59 29.34 -1.80
C ASP A 26 8.22 28.94 -2.34
N ILE A 27 7.65 27.85 -1.83
CA ILE A 27 6.30 27.39 -2.20
C ILE A 27 5.26 28.42 -1.75
N LEU A 28 4.36 28.79 -2.66
CA LEU A 28 3.32 29.75 -2.41
C LEU A 28 2.07 29.07 -1.85
N GLU A 29 2.06 28.87 -0.53
CA GLU A 29 0.87 28.49 0.22
C GLU A 29 -0.17 29.62 0.19
N VAL A 30 -1.29 29.39 -0.49
CA VAL A 30 -2.44 30.30 -0.64
C VAL A 30 -3.59 29.74 0.21
N GLU A 31 -4.25 30.57 1.03
CA GLU A 31 -5.26 30.10 2.01
C GLU A 31 -4.77 28.97 2.96
N GLY A 32 -3.45 28.82 3.12
CA GLY A 32 -2.81 27.73 3.89
C GLY A 32 -2.58 26.43 3.11
N GLU A 33 -2.86 26.40 1.80
CA GLU A 33 -2.75 25.21 0.95
C GLU A 33 -1.67 25.39 -0.13
N ARG A 34 -0.92 24.32 -0.42
CA ARG A 34 0.13 24.31 -1.46
C ARG A 34 -0.39 24.15 -2.89
N ARG A 35 -1.65 23.72 -3.01
CA ARG A 35 -2.33 23.43 -4.29
C ARG A 35 -3.77 23.91 -4.16
N ILE A 36 -4.19 24.74 -5.10
CA ILE A 36 -5.50 25.40 -5.08
C ILE A 36 -6.39 24.76 -6.13
N PRO A 37 -7.65 24.40 -5.82
CA PRO A 37 -8.58 23.89 -6.81
C PRO A 37 -8.73 24.89 -7.97
N SER A 38 -8.70 24.42 -9.21
CA SER A 38 -8.84 25.30 -10.37
C SER A 38 -10.29 25.75 -10.64
N ALA A 39 -11.20 25.49 -9.71
CA ALA A 39 -12.61 25.86 -9.83
C ALA A 39 -12.84 27.38 -9.81
N VAL A 40 -13.86 27.83 -10.56
CA VAL A 40 -14.37 29.21 -10.59
C VAL A 40 -15.89 29.22 -10.40
N MET A 41 -16.41 30.22 -9.69
CA MET A 41 -17.83 30.38 -9.40
C MET A 41 -18.27 31.82 -9.61
N LEU A 42 -19.43 32.02 -10.23
CA LEU A 42 -20.10 33.32 -10.27
C LEU A 42 -20.97 33.48 -9.01
N ASP A 43 -20.53 34.29 -8.05
CA ASP A 43 -21.27 34.52 -6.79
C ASP A 43 -22.63 35.19 -7.02
N GLU A 44 -23.49 35.19 -6.00
CA GLU A 44 -24.85 35.75 -6.08
C GLU A 44 -24.91 37.25 -6.40
N ARG A 45 -23.80 37.98 -6.21
CA ARG A 45 -23.65 39.41 -6.50
C ARG A 45 -23.07 39.68 -7.90
N GLY A 46 -22.68 38.62 -8.63
CA GLY A 46 -22.08 38.71 -9.96
C GLY A 46 -20.55 38.80 -9.98
N ASN A 47 -19.87 38.58 -8.84
CA ASN A 47 -18.41 38.52 -8.80
C ASN A 47 -17.92 37.11 -9.20
N LEU A 48 -16.83 37.04 -9.95
CA LEU A 48 -16.17 35.77 -10.25
C LEU A 48 -15.15 35.46 -9.14
N VAL A 49 -15.39 34.40 -8.37
CA VAL A 49 -14.48 33.91 -7.32
C VAL A 49 -13.86 32.58 -7.73
N ALA A 50 -12.72 32.23 -7.16
CA ALA A 50 -11.94 31.04 -7.55
C ALA A 50 -11.51 30.22 -6.33
N GLY A 51 -10.85 29.07 -6.57
CA GLY A 51 -10.20 28.29 -5.53
C GLY A 51 -11.17 27.56 -4.60
N ARG A 52 -10.85 27.50 -3.29
CA ARG A 52 -11.63 26.75 -2.29
C ARG A 52 -13.04 27.32 -2.11
N ILE A 53 -13.21 28.63 -2.31
CA ILE A 53 -14.53 29.29 -2.24
C ILE A 53 -15.43 28.78 -3.38
N ALA A 54 -14.91 28.74 -4.61
CA ALA A 54 -15.63 28.20 -5.76
C ALA A 54 -15.93 26.70 -5.61
N GLN A 55 -14.95 25.90 -5.16
CA GLN A 55 -15.17 24.45 -4.98
C GLN A 55 -16.19 24.13 -3.88
N ARG A 56 -16.28 24.93 -2.81
CA ARG A 56 -17.35 24.81 -1.80
C ARG A 56 -18.73 25.17 -2.36
N GLY A 57 -18.79 26.07 -3.34
CA GLY A 57 -20.03 26.45 -4.02
C GLY A 57 -20.74 25.30 -4.74
N ILE A 58 -20.02 24.23 -5.11
CA ILE A 58 -20.56 23.07 -5.84
C ILE A 58 -21.74 22.41 -5.10
N ALA A 59 -21.66 22.31 -3.77
CA ALA A 59 -22.73 21.70 -2.96
C ALA A 59 -23.95 22.62 -2.75
N ILE A 60 -23.84 23.90 -3.15
CA ILE A 60 -24.86 24.93 -2.92
C ILE A 60 -25.55 25.25 -4.25
N ASN A 61 -24.80 25.82 -5.19
CA ASN A 61 -25.29 26.32 -6.48
C ASN A 61 -24.40 25.75 -7.60
N PRO A 62 -24.44 24.42 -7.87
CA PRO A 62 -23.54 23.75 -8.81
C PRO A 62 -23.59 24.34 -10.22
N GLU A 63 -24.76 24.85 -10.65
CA GLU A 63 -24.97 25.49 -11.94
C GLU A 63 -24.18 26.80 -12.11
N ARG A 64 -23.63 27.37 -11.03
CA ARG A 64 -22.81 28.59 -11.01
C ARG A 64 -21.32 28.31 -10.91
N VAL A 65 -20.89 27.05 -10.87
CA VAL A 65 -19.48 26.64 -10.70
C VAL A 65 -18.99 25.86 -11.92
N GLU A 66 -17.86 26.28 -12.50
CA GLU A 66 -17.06 25.45 -13.38
C GLU A 66 -15.86 24.91 -12.59
N ARG A 67 -15.64 23.59 -12.64
CA ARG A 67 -14.57 22.90 -11.91
C ARG A 67 -13.23 23.04 -12.63
N ASN A 68 -13.26 22.95 -13.97
CA ASN A 68 -12.09 22.81 -14.83
C ASN A 68 -12.06 23.86 -15.96
N PRO A 69 -12.02 25.17 -15.65
CA PRO A 69 -12.13 26.26 -16.64
C PRO A 69 -11.03 26.22 -17.72
N LYS A 70 -9.87 25.59 -17.46
CA LYS A 70 -8.82 25.37 -18.47
C LYS A 70 -9.34 24.62 -19.71
N ARG A 71 -10.36 23.75 -19.58
CA ARG A 71 -11.01 23.05 -20.71
C ARG A 71 -11.76 23.98 -21.68
N TYR A 72 -11.98 25.25 -21.31
CA TYR A 72 -12.62 26.26 -22.18
C TYR A 72 -11.59 27.12 -22.93
N VAL A 73 -10.29 26.92 -22.73
CA VAL A 73 -9.25 27.58 -23.52
C VAL A 73 -9.31 27.03 -24.96
N GLY A 74 -9.71 27.88 -25.90
CA GLY A 74 -10.09 27.48 -27.28
C GLY A 74 -11.60 27.31 -27.51
N ARG A 75 -12.42 27.26 -26.46
CA ARG A 75 -13.91 27.36 -26.55
C ARG A 75 -14.43 28.78 -26.25
N GLY A 76 -13.63 29.59 -25.55
CA GLY A 76 -13.87 31.02 -25.32
C GLY A 76 -14.77 31.34 -24.12
N LYS A 77 -15.95 30.73 -24.01
CA LYS A 77 -16.91 31.06 -22.93
C LYS A 77 -17.52 29.84 -22.26
N MET A 78 -17.85 29.99 -20.98
CA MET A 78 -18.57 29.05 -20.13
C MET A 78 -19.87 29.69 -19.62
N LEU A 79 -20.88 28.88 -19.27
CA LEU A 79 -22.15 29.37 -18.70
C LEU A 79 -22.16 29.11 -17.19
N LEU A 80 -22.16 30.16 -16.37
CA LEU A 80 -22.29 30.08 -14.91
C LEU A 80 -23.62 30.71 -14.50
N GLY A 81 -24.57 29.92 -14.00
CA GLY A 81 -25.93 30.38 -13.68
C GLY A 81 -26.70 30.91 -14.89
N GLY A 82 -26.39 30.40 -16.09
CA GLY A 82 -26.90 30.93 -17.37
C GLY A 82 -26.19 32.20 -17.86
N VAL A 83 -25.26 32.78 -17.10
CA VAL A 83 -24.47 33.96 -17.50
C VAL A 83 -23.23 33.52 -18.30
N PRO A 84 -22.99 34.07 -19.51
CA PRO A 84 -21.81 33.75 -20.30
C PRO A 84 -20.55 34.46 -19.76
N VAL A 85 -19.70 33.70 -19.07
CA VAL A 85 -18.41 34.14 -18.53
C VAL A 85 -17.29 33.81 -19.51
N ASP A 86 -16.36 34.75 -19.69
CA ASP A 86 -15.21 34.57 -20.59
C ASP A 86 -14.08 33.78 -19.91
N VAL A 87 -13.43 32.87 -20.64
CA VAL A 87 -12.35 32.05 -20.10
C VAL A 87 -11.13 32.90 -19.68
N VAL A 88 -10.93 34.07 -20.31
CA VAL A 88 -9.86 35.01 -19.90
C VAL A 88 -10.13 35.55 -18.48
N ASP A 89 -11.39 35.79 -18.11
CA ASP A 89 -11.75 36.24 -16.76
C ASP A 89 -11.67 35.09 -15.74
N ALA A 90 -12.06 33.86 -16.11
CA ALA A 90 -11.90 32.68 -15.26
C ALA A 90 -10.42 32.41 -14.92
N MET A 91 -9.53 32.44 -15.93
CA MET A 91 -8.10 32.25 -15.70
C MET A 91 -7.46 33.44 -14.96
N ALA A 92 -8.00 34.66 -15.10
CA ALA A 92 -7.55 35.83 -14.34
C ALA A 92 -7.92 35.71 -12.84
N ALA A 93 -9.14 35.27 -12.53
CA ALA A 93 -9.60 35.07 -11.15
C ALA A 93 -8.75 34.02 -10.41
N LEU A 94 -8.33 32.95 -11.09
CA LEU A 94 -7.39 31.95 -10.55
C LEU A 94 -6.00 32.54 -10.30
N LEU A 95 -5.45 33.28 -11.27
CA LEU A 95 -4.11 33.85 -11.17
C LEU A 95 -4.01 34.94 -10.10
N GLU A 96 -5.06 35.73 -9.89
CA GLU A 96 -5.11 36.76 -8.83
C GLU A 96 -4.95 36.16 -7.43
N LEU A 97 -5.38 34.92 -7.17
CA LEU A 97 -5.14 34.26 -5.88
C LEU A 97 -3.65 34.16 -5.55
N PHE A 98 -2.83 33.75 -6.53
CA PHE A 98 -1.38 33.64 -6.39
C PHE A 98 -0.69 35.02 -6.40
N VAL A 99 -1.13 35.94 -7.26
CA VAL A 99 -0.54 37.28 -7.32
C VAL A 99 -0.84 38.10 -6.06
N SER A 100 -2.05 38.02 -5.49
CA SER A 100 -2.40 38.70 -4.25
C SER A 100 -1.71 38.12 -3.01
N GLU A 101 -1.58 36.79 -2.88
CA GLU A 101 -0.78 36.20 -1.81
C GLU A 101 0.71 36.54 -1.95
N GLY A 102 1.24 36.59 -3.18
CA GLY A 102 2.60 37.06 -3.42
C GLY A 102 2.80 38.54 -3.07
N ARG A 103 1.90 39.43 -3.52
CA ARG A 103 1.86 40.85 -3.09
C ARG A 103 1.84 40.95 -1.56
N ARG A 104 1.05 40.12 -0.87
CA ARG A 104 0.94 40.11 0.61
C ARG A 104 2.26 39.72 1.30
N ARG A 105 3.08 38.85 0.70
CA ARG A 105 4.41 38.47 1.22
C ARG A 105 5.51 39.50 0.94
N PHE A 106 5.29 40.43 0.01
CA PHE A 106 6.27 41.41 -0.48
C PHE A 106 5.77 42.86 -0.36
N ASP A 107 5.09 43.19 0.75
CA ASP A 107 4.63 44.54 1.11
C ASP A 107 3.82 45.27 0.02
N GLY A 108 3.02 44.52 -0.75
CA GLY A 108 2.20 45.02 -1.85
C GLY A 108 2.93 45.18 -3.18
N ALA A 109 4.24 44.91 -3.25
CA ALA A 109 5.02 45.00 -4.48
C ALA A 109 4.55 43.99 -5.53
N THR A 110 4.42 44.43 -6.78
CA THR A 110 4.19 43.53 -7.93
C THR A 110 5.44 42.70 -8.25
N PRO A 111 5.30 41.47 -8.78
CA PRO A 111 6.44 40.68 -9.20
C PRO A 111 7.14 41.32 -10.41
N ASP A 112 8.47 41.19 -10.50
CA ASP A 112 9.27 41.63 -11.66
C ASP A 112 8.91 40.82 -12.92
N CYS A 113 8.67 39.51 -12.75
CA CYS A 113 8.35 38.56 -13.81
C CYS A 113 7.36 37.49 -13.33
N ILE A 114 6.40 37.11 -14.18
CA ILE A 114 5.51 35.96 -14.00
C ILE A 114 5.77 34.96 -15.12
N ALA A 115 6.04 33.70 -14.78
CA ALA A 115 6.02 32.57 -15.70
C ALA A 115 4.74 31.76 -15.50
N LEU A 116 3.99 31.53 -16.58
CA LEU A 116 2.81 30.66 -16.60
C LEU A 116 3.08 29.41 -17.44
N THR A 117 2.60 28.28 -16.95
CA THR A 117 2.69 26.99 -17.64
C THR A 117 1.59 26.81 -18.70
N HIS A 118 1.84 25.99 -19.72
CA HIS A 118 0.81 25.44 -20.59
C HIS A 118 1.20 24.06 -21.16
N PRO A 119 0.24 23.25 -21.63
CA PRO A 119 0.55 22.03 -22.38
C PRO A 119 1.33 22.37 -23.66
N VAL A 120 2.26 21.51 -24.04
CA VAL A 120 3.17 21.73 -25.18
C VAL A 120 2.41 21.79 -26.52
N ALA A 121 1.32 21.01 -26.66
CA ALA A 121 0.49 20.94 -27.86
C ALA A 121 -0.48 22.12 -28.06
N TRP A 122 -0.43 23.16 -27.20
CA TRP A 122 -1.30 24.34 -27.36
C TRP A 122 -0.83 25.25 -28.50
N SER A 123 -1.79 25.76 -29.28
CA SER A 123 -1.56 26.80 -30.28
C SER A 123 -1.35 28.18 -29.63
N GLU A 124 -0.84 29.14 -30.40
CA GLU A 124 -0.58 30.50 -29.91
C GLU A 124 -1.87 31.24 -29.49
N GLU A 125 -3.03 30.92 -30.08
CA GLU A 125 -4.33 31.47 -29.65
C GLU A 125 -4.73 30.96 -28.26
N ARG A 126 -4.46 29.68 -27.95
CA ARG A 126 -4.67 29.12 -26.61
C ARG A 126 -3.71 29.75 -25.59
N LYS A 127 -2.43 29.90 -25.96
CA LYS A 127 -1.41 30.59 -25.13
C LYS A 127 -1.75 32.06 -24.86
N ALA A 128 -2.31 32.76 -25.84
CA ALA A 128 -2.72 34.16 -25.72
C ALA A 128 -3.78 34.39 -24.63
N VAL A 129 -4.64 33.41 -24.33
CA VAL A 129 -5.62 33.48 -23.23
C VAL A 129 -4.92 33.66 -21.87
N LEU A 130 -3.84 32.93 -21.61
CA LEU A 130 -3.09 33.04 -20.34
C LEU A 130 -2.38 34.40 -20.23
N VAL A 131 -1.82 34.90 -21.34
CA VAL A 131 -1.20 36.22 -21.40
C VAL A 131 -2.23 37.34 -21.20
N ALA A 132 -3.43 37.19 -21.77
CA ALA A 132 -4.54 38.13 -21.58
C ALA A 132 -5.05 38.13 -20.12
N ALA A 133 -5.17 36.94 -19.50
CA ALA A 133 -5.55 36.79 -18.10
C ALA A 133 -4.52 37.48 -17.17
N ALA A 134 -3.23 37.22 -17.37
CA ALA A 134 -2.17 37.89 -16.63
C ALA A 134 -2.18 39.41 -16.80
N ARG A 135 -2.48 39.93 -18.00
CA ARG A 135 -2.60 41.38 -18.26
C ARG A 135 -3.83 42.04 -17.62
N LYS A 136 -4.83 41.27 -17.18
CA LYS A 136 -5.93 41.77 -16.31
C LYS A 136 -5.48 41.90 -14.84
N VAL A 137 -4.67 40.94 -14.36
CA VAL A 137 -4.20 40.83 -12.96
C VAL A 137 -3.00 41.74 -12.64
N VAL A 138 -2.07 41.91 -13.58
CA VAL A 138 -0.87 42.77 -13.44
C VAL A 138 -0.66 43.71 -14.62
N ARG A 139 -0.10 44.88 -14.34
CA ARG A 139 0.32 45.88 -15.34
C ARG A 139 1.83 46.10 -15.25
N GLY A 140 2.50 46.27 -16.39
CA GLY A 140 3.95 46.55 -16.46
C GLY A 140 4.88 45.37 -16.15
N VAL A 141 4.35 44.22 -15.74
CA VAL A 141 5.13 43.02 -15.38
C VAL A 141 5.52 42.21 -16.61
N ARG A 142 6.73 41.64 -16.62
CA ARG A 142 7.16 40.69 -17.67
C ARG A 142 6.38 39.37 -17.52
N ILE A 143 5.56 39.05 -18.51
CA ILE A 143 4.86 37.75 -18.59
C ILE A 143 5.63 36.86 -19.56
N VAL A 144 5.96 35.65 -19.13
CA VAL A 144 6.57 34.61 -19.97
C VAL A 144 5.77 33.32 -19.88
N LEU A 145 5.87 32.49 -20.92
CA LEU A 145 5.25 31.18 -20.98
C LEU A 145 6.32 30.09 -20.97
N ILE A 146 5.96 28.90 -20.51
CA ILE A 146 6.82 27.71 -20.47
C ILE A 146 5.96 26.46 -20.66
N ASP A 147 6.43 25.52 -21.49
CA ASP A 147 5.75 24.22 -21.64
C ASP A 147 5.81 23.44 -20.31
N GLU A 148 4.69 22.84 -19.90
CA GLU A 148 4.59 21.96 -18.72
C GLU A 148 5.70 20.87 -18.66
N PRO A 149 6.07 20.17 -19.76
CA PRO A 149 7.22 19.26 -19.74
C PRO A 149 8.59 19.97 -19.60
N VAL A 150 8.77 21.15 -20.21
CA VAL A 150 10.03 21.92 -20.11
C VAL A 150 10.22 22.43 -18.68
N ALA A 151 9.17 22.95 -18.05
CA ALA A 151 9.19 23.37 -16.65
C ALA A 151 9.57 22.19 -15.72
N SER A 152 8.92 21.04 -15.90
CA SER A 152 9.22 19.80 -15.17
C SER A 152 10.70 19.39 -15.28
N ALA A 153 11.27 19.48 -16.49
CA ALA A 153 12.66 19.14 -16.75
C ALA A 153 13.67 20.13 -16.14
N ARG A 154 13.37 21.44 -16.12
CA ARG A 154 14.21 22.47 -15.48
C ARG A 154 14.43 22.17 -14.00
N TYR A 155 13.35 21.82 -13.30
CA TYR A 155 13.45 21.33 -11.93
C TYR A 155 14.29 20.06 -11.85
N PHE A 156 14.04 19.06 -12.72
CA PHE A 156 14.72 17.77 -12.67
C PHE A 156 16.25 17.85 -12.80
N ALA A 157 16.79 18.58 -13.79
CA ALA A 157 18.24 18.71 -13.93
C ALA A 157 18.87 19.63 -12.86
N SER A 158 18.10 20.57 -12.28
CA SER A 158 18.60 21.38 -11.15
C SER A 158 18.91 20.55 -9.89
N ALA A 159 18.40 19.32 -9.81
CA ALA A 159 18.79 18.32 -8.80
C ALA A 159 20.05 17.49 -9.18
N GLY A 160 20.76 17.81 -10.26
CA GLY A 160 22.04 17.21 -10.64
C GLY A 160 21.96 15.79 -11.21
N ARG A 161 20.86 15.43 -11.88
CA ARG A 161 20.49 14.04 -12.21
C ARG A 161 20.53 13.64 -13.70
N VAL A 162 20.99 14.53 -14.60
CA VAL A 162 21.07 14.27 -16.05
C VAL A 162 22.35 14.87 -16.62
N ALA A 163 22.98 14.19 -17.59
CA ALA A 163 24.13 14.69 -18.32
C ALA A 163 23.71 15.68 -19.43
N ALA A 164 24.53 16.70 -19.70
CA ALA A 164 24.33 17.54 -20.87
C ALA A 164 24.60 16.72 -22.15
N GLY A 165 23.76 16.90 -23.17
CA GLY A 165 23.80 16.16 -24.42
C GLY A 165 22.95 14.87 -24.45
N SER A 166 22.33 14.45 -23.34
CA SER A 166 21.37 13.35 -23.35
C SER A 166 19.92 13.82 -23.48
N HIS A 167 19.02 12.87 -23.74
CA HIS A 167 17.60 13.10 -23.89
C HIS A 167 16.80 12.71 -22.63
N LEU A 168 15.67 13.38 -22.43
CA LEU A 168 14.74 13.19 -21.33
C LEU A 168 13.33 13.05 -21.90
N ALA A 169 12.69 11.90 -21.70
CA ALA A 169 11.26 11.78 -21.96
C ALA A 169 10.47 12.25 -20.73
N VAL A 170 9.33 12.92 -20.94
CA VAL A 170 8.40 13.35 -19.91
C VAL A 170 7.08 12.62 -20.11
N TYR A 171 6.50 12.13 -19.00
CA TYR A 171 5.23 11.43 -18.91
C TYR A 171 4.37 12.18 -17.87
N ASP A 172 3.36 12.95 -18.28
CA ASP A 172 2.43 13.63 -17.38
C ASP A 172 1.04 12.97 -17.43
N LEU A 173 0.68 12.20 -16.41
CA LEU A 173 -0.67 11.65 -16.25
C LEU A 173 -1.47 12.55 -15.31
N GLY A 174 -2.17 13.51 -15.91
CA GLY A 174 -2.81 14.61 -15.25
C GLY A 174 -4.17 14.30 -14.61
N GLY A 175 -4.90 15.36 -14.27
CA GLY A 175 -6.27 15.25 -13.78
C GLY A 175 -7.27 14.83 -14.86
N GLY A 176 -7.00 15.12 -16.13
CA GLY A 176 -7.94 14.85 -17.22
C GLY A 176 -7.36 14.96 -18.62
N THR A 177 -6.05 14.75 -18.74
CA THR A 177 -5.26 14.52 -19.97
C THR A 177 -4.08 13.63 -19.62
N PHE A 178 -3.51 13.00 -20.64
CA PHE A 178 -2.16 12.43 -20.63
C PHE A 178 -1.31 13.19 -21.65
N ASP A 179 -0.10 13.60 -21.27
CA ASP A 179 0.80 14.38 -22.12
C ASP A 179 2.21 13.76 -22.12
N ALA A 180 2.82 13.59 -23.30
CA ALA A 180 4.14 12.99 -23.49
C ALA A 180 5.04 13.86 -24.38
N ALA A 181 6.32 14.03 -24.01
CA ALA A 181 7.26 14.82 -24.80
C ALA A 181 8.73 14.36 -24.59
N VAL A 182 9.54 14.42 -25.64
CA VAL A 182 11.00 14.23 -25.55
C VAL A 182 11.70 15.59 -25.55
N LEU A 183 12.72 15.72 -24.70
CA LEU A 183 13.52 16.93 -24.53
C LEU A 183 15.02 16.62 -24.69
N THR A 184 15.77 17.46 -25.40
CA THR A 184 17.26 17.45 -25.32
C THR A 184 17.73 18.34 -24.18
N VAL A 185 18.73 17.88 -23.42
CA VAL A 185 19.32 18.62 -22.29
C VAL A 185 20.59 19.39 -22.72
N ASP A 186 20.45 20.70 -22.88
CA ASP A 186 21.52 21.64 -23.30
C ASP A 186 22.00 22.44 -22.06
N GLY A 187 22.71 21.73 -21.17
CA GLY A 187 23.26 22.26 -19.92
C GLY A 187 22.23 22.72 -18.89
N SER A 188 21.71 23.95 -19.04
CA SER A 188 20.66 24.54 -18.17
C SER A 188 19.35 24.81 -18.90
N ASP A 189 19.28 24.49 -20.19
CA ASP A 189 18.14 24.75 -21.06
C ASP A 189 17.72 23.47 -21.80
N PHE A 190 16.46 23.45 -22.22
CA PHE A 190 15.78 22.27 -22.74
C PHE A 190 15.00 22.68 -23.98
N LYS A 191 14.91 21.78 -24.94
CA LYS A 191 14.17 21.97 -26.20
C LYS A 191 13.38 20.70 -26.46
N VAL A 192 12.11 20.84 -26.84
CA VAL A 192 11.27 19.72 -27.30
C VAL A 192 11.82 19.21 -28.63
N VAL A 193 11.84 17.89 -28.79
CA VAL A 193 12.30 17.19 -30.00
C VAL A 193 11.27 16.14 -30.41
N GLY A 194 11.01 16.03 -31.70
CA GLY A 194 9.89 15.26 -32.23
C GLY A 194 8.54 15.98 -32.07
N GLU A 195 7.46 15.31 -32.46
CA GLU A 195 6.10 15.74 -32.17
C GLU A 195 5.67 15.21 -30.77
N PRO A 196 5.07 16.03 -29.90
CA PRO A 196 4.55 15.55 -28.62
C PRO A 196 3.38 14.58 -28.80
N GLY A 197 3.35 13.53 -27.98
CA GLY A 197 2.21 12.61 -27.86
C GLY A 197 1.27 12.99 -26.72
N GLY A 198 0.09 12.37 -26.67
CA GLY A 198 -0.86 12.54 -25.56
C GLY A 198 -2.25 11.98 -25.84
N SER A 199 -3.16 12.22 -24.90
CA SER A 199 -4.60 11.92 -25.01
C SER A 199 -5.40 12.94 -24.21
N ASP A 200 -6.37 13.60 -24.86
CA ASP A 200 -7.39 14.45 -24.22
C ASP A 200 -8.47 13.64 -23.48
N GLU A 201 -8.47 12.29 -23.60
CA GLU A 201 -9.50 11.39 -23.05
C GLU A 201 -9.03 10.64 -21.80
N ILE A 202 -7.75 10.26 -21.72
CA ILE A 202 -7.21 9.49 -20.59
C ILE A 202 -6.75 10.44 -19.47
N GLY A 203 -7.23 10.24 -18.24
CA GLY A 203 -6.74 10.99 -17.09
C GLY A 203 -7.46 10.68 -15.78
N GLY A 204 -6.97 11.29 -14.69
CA GLY A 204 -7.42 11.00 -13.33
C GLY A 204 -8.94 11.10 -13.06
N GLU A 205 -9.67 11.95 -13.79
CA GLU A 205 -11.13 12.13 -13.69
C GLU A 205 -11.91 11.00 -14.38
N GLY A 206 -11.45 10.48 -15.52
CA GLY A 206 -12.03 9.27 -16.13
C GLY A 206 -11.85 8.05 -15.22
N PHE A 207 -10.76 8.01 -14.45
CA PHE A 207 -10.59 7.01 -13.40
C PHE A 207 -11.54 7.25 -12.19
N ASP A 208 -11.88 8.50 -11.87
CA ASP A 208 -12.91 8.81 -10.86
C ASP A 208 -14.31 8.34 -11.33
N GLU A 209 -14.64 8.54 -12.61
CA GLU A 209 -15.88 8.06 -13.24
C GLU A 209 -15.99 6.53 -13.25
N ARG A 210 -14.91 5.82 -13.60
CA ARG A 210 -14.83 4.35 -13.53
C ARG A 210 -15.05 3.81 -12.12
N VAL A 211 -14.47 4.47 -11.10
CA VAL A 211 -14.68 4.11 -9.69
C VAL A 211 -16.11 4.42 -9.26
N PHE A 212 -16.67 5.56 -9.64
CA PHE A 212 -18.07 5.93 -9.36
C PHE A 212 -19.06 4.89 -9.90
N ALA A 213 -18.86 4.41 -11.13
CA ALA A 213 -19.66 3.33 -11.70
C ALA A 213 -19.55 2.01 -10.90
N PHE A 214 -18.33 1.62 -10.49
CA PHE A 214 -18.09 0.40 -9.70
C PHE A 214 -18.64 0.47 -8.26
N LEU A 215 -18.68 1.65 -7.64
CA LEU A 215 -19.42 1.86 -6.39
C LEU A 215 -20.94 1.82 -6.65
N GLY A 216 -21.39 2.36 -7.78
CA GLY A 216 -22.77 2.24 -8.28
C GLY A 216 -23.25 0.79 -8.38
N GLU A 217 -22.46 -0.10 -8.97
CA GLU A 217 -22.75 -1.55 -9.04
C GLU A 217 -22.95 -2.21 -7.65
N GLN A 218 -22.44 -1.62 -6.57
CA GLN A 218 -22.68 -2.09 -5.19
C GLN A 218 -23.95 -1.47 -4.62
N ILE A 219 -24.12 -0.16 -4.80
CA ILE A 219 -25.32 0.58 -4.38
C ILE A 219 -26.58 -0.02 -5.01
N GLU A 220 -26.56 -0.35 -6.30
CA GLU A 220 -27.69 -0.98 -7.01
C GLU A 220 -28.07 -2.36 -6.45
N ARG A 221 -27.11 -3.09 -5.86
CA ARG A 221 -27.37 -4.38 -5.16
C ARG A 221 -27.94 -4.21 -3.76
N PHE A 222 -27.81 -3.03 -3.15
CA PHE A 222 -28.42 -2.69 -1.87
C PHE A 222 -29.80 -2.02 -2.07
N ASP A 223 -29.87 -1.00 -2.92
CA ASP A 223 -31.08 -0.27 -3.31
C ASP A 223 -30.98 0.27 -4.75
N ALA A 224 -31.57 -0.48 -5.69
CA ALA A 224 -31.64 -0.11 -7.11
C ALA A 224 -32.56 1.08 -7.39
N GLU A 225 -33.58 1.34 -6.55
CA GLU A 225 -34.44 2.51 -6.74
C GLU A 225 -33.66 3.77 -6.35
N TRP A 226 -32.97 3.76 -5.20
CA TRP A 226 -32.12 4.87 -4.77
C TRP A 226 -30.99 5.15 -5.77
N TRP A 227 -30.33 4.12 -6.30
CA TRP A 227 -29.32 4.30 -7.37
C TRP A 227 -29.91 4.95 -8.63
N THR A 228 -31.10 4.51 -9.05
CA THR A 228 -31.82 5.11 -10.19
C THR A 228 -32.16 6.58 -9.91
N GLN A 229 -32.63 6.91 -8.71
CA GLN A 229 -32.91 8.31 -8.34
C GLN A 229 -31.64 9.16 -8.34
N VAL A 230 -30.54 8.68 -7.76
CA VAL A 230 -29.26 9.41 -7.70
C VAL A 230 -28.64 9.65 -9.08
N THR A 231 -28.80 8.72 -10.02
CA THR A 231 -28.25 8.84 -11.37
C THR A 231 -29.15 9.59 -12.36
N THR A 232 -30.47 9.71 -12.10
CA THR A 232 -31.43 10.27 -13.09
C THR A 232 -32.31 11.43 -12.60
N ASN A 233 -32.50 11.61 -11.28
CA ASN A 233 -33.42 12.63 -10.76
C ASN A 233 -32.69 13.99 -10.54
N PRO A 234 -33.11 15.08 -11.22
CA PRO A 234 -32.50 16.40 -11.08
C PRO A 234 -32.85 17.15 -9.78
N GLU A 235 -33.65 16.58 -8.88
CA GLU A 235 -33.91 17.16 -7.56
C GLU A 235 -32.60 17.37 -6.76
N ARG A 236 -32.47 18.54 -6.12
CA ARG A 236 -31.26 18.97 -5.38
C ARG A 236 -30.72 17.92 -4.39
N ARG A 237 -31.58 17.11 -3.77
CA ARG A 237 -31.18 16.03 -2.84
C ARG A 237 -30.40 14.92 -3.53
N TYR A 238 -30.86 14.45 -4.70
CA TYR A 238 -30.23 13.37 -5.44
C TYR A 238 -28.98 13.87 -6.17
N ALA A 239 -29.02 15.11 -6.70
CA ALA A 239 -27.84 15.79 -7.22
C ALA A 239 -26.72 15.96 -6.17
N SER A 240 -27.08 16.22 -4.89
CA SER A 240 -26.10 16.22 -3.79
C SER A 240 -25.50 14.83 -3.57
N TYR A 241 -26.33 13.79 -3.42
CA TYR A 241 -25.84 12.42 -3.25
C TYR A 241 -24.94 11.95 -4.41
N ALA A 242 -25.25 12.33 -5.66
CA ALA A 242 -24.39 12.05 -6.80
C ALA A 242 -23.02 12.76 -6.69
N ALA A 243 -23.01 14.03 -6.28
CA ALA A 243 -21.78 14.78 -6.06
C ALA A 243 -20.94 14.25 -4.89
N ASP A 244 -21.59 13.83 -3.80
CA ASP A 244 -20.96 13.22 -2.62
C ASP A 244 -20.38 11.84 -2.95
N LEU A 245 -21.08 11.02 -3.73
CA LEU A 245 -20.58 9.74 -4.24
C LEU A 245 -19.42 9.91 -5.24
N PHE A 246 -19.46 10.93 -6.10
CA PHE A 246 -18.34 11.22 -7.01
C PHE A 246 -17.09 11.68 -6.24
N LYS A 247 -17.28 12.49 -5.20
CA LYS A 247 -16.21 12.87 -4.26
C LYS A 247 -15.68 11.63 -3.52
N MET A 248 -16.55 10.74 -3.07
CA MET A 248 -16.21 9.47 -2.41
C MET A 248 -15.40 8.53 -3.32
N ALA A 249 -15.81 8.38 -4.58
CA ALA A 249 -15.08 7.61 -5.60
C ALA A 249 -13.65 8.13 -5.79
N ARG A 250 -13.50 9.46 -5.85
CA ARG A 250 -12.19 10.10 -5.92
C ARG A 250 -11.35 9.89 -4.65
N GLU A 251 -11.95 10.06 -3.48
CA GLU A 251 -11.27 9.83 -2.19
C GLU A 251 -10.81 8.38 -2.06
N ALA A 252 -11.61 7.41 -2.53
CA ALA A 252 -11.23 6.01 -2.62
C ALA A 252 -10.02 5.80 -3.55
N LYS A 253 -10.05 6.34 -4.78
CA LYS A 253 -8.94 6.25 -5.74
C LYS A 253 -7.63 6.85 -5.20
N GLU A 254 -7.71 8.01 -4.56
CA GLU A 254 -6.55 8.68 -3.95
C GLU A 254 -6.04 7.90 -2.71
N ALA A 255 -6.92 7.30 -1.92
CA ALA A 255 -6.56 6.41 -0.80
C ALA A 255 -5.88 5.11 -1.28
N LEU A 256 -6.36 4.51 -2.38
CA LEU A 256 -5.80 3.29 -2.98
C LEU A 256 -4.37 3.47 -3.51
N SER A 257 -3.89 4.70 -3.66
CA SER A 257 -2.48 4.98 -3.95
C SER A 257 -1.54 4.76 -2.74
N LYS A 258 -2.08 4.45 -1.55
CA LYS A 258 -1.33 4.17 -0.31
C LYS A 258 -1.78 2.90 0.40
N PHE A 259 -3.09 2.63 0.39
CA PHE A 259 -3.73 1.48 1.02
C PHE A 259 -4.21 0.49 -0.04
N ASP A 260 -4.37 -0.79 0.30
CA ASP A 260 -4.79 -1.81 -0.66
C ASP A 260 -6.32 -1.90 -0.81
N THR A 261 -7.06 -1.18 0.04
CA THR A 261 -8.53 -1.15 0.10
C THR A 261 -9.04 0.21 0.60
N SER A 262 -10.20 0.64 0.13
CA SER A 262 -10.97 1.74 0.72
C SER A 262 -12.43 1.32 0.94
N SER A 263 -13.00 1.68 2.09
CA SER A 263 -14.43 1.50 2.42
C SER A 263 -15.05 2.85 2.78
N HIS A 264 -16.28 3.08 2.33
CA HIS A 264 -16.98 4.34 2.56
C HIS A 264 -18.48 4.10 2.84
N TYR A 265 -19.00 4.75 3.87
CA TYR A 265 -20.41 4.69 4.26
C TYR A 265 -21.28 5.60 3.39
N VAL A 266 -22.34 5.05 2.79
CA VAL A 266 -23.27 5.78 1.91
C VAL A 266 -24.54 6.15 2.68
N VAL A 267 -24.57 7.39 3.18
CA VAL A 267 -25.64 7.95 4.05
C VAL A 267 -27.06 7.69 3.53
N GLY A 268 -27.28 7.75 2.21
CA GLY A 268 -28.62 7.63 1.63
C GLY A 268 -29.21 6.21 1.61
N ILE A 269 -28.37 5.17 1.74
CA ILE A 269 -28.79 3.75 1.83
C ILE A 269 -28.42 3.09 3.16
N ASN A 270 -27.61 3.76 4.00
CA ASN A 270 -27.11 3.26 5.29
C ASN A 270 -26.24 1.98 5.17
N GLU A 271 -25.51 1.82 4.06
CA GLU A 271 -24.60 0.68 3.83
C GLU A 271 -23.18 1.15 3.45
N ASP A 272 -22.19 0.29 3.65
CA ASP A 272 -20.79 0.53 3.24
C ASP A 272 -20.52 0.02 1.82
N VAL A 273 -19.90 0.85 0.98
CA VAL A 273 -19.33 0.44 -0.33
C VAL A 273 -17.82 0.27 -0.22
N HIS A 274 -17.26 -0.65 -1.02
CA HIS A 274 -15.86 -1.06 -0.93
C HIS A 274 -15.17 -1.10 -2.30
N ILE A 275 -13.89 -0.74 -2.36
CA ILE A 275 -13.06 -0.93 -3.55
C ILE A 275 -11.63 -1.30 -3.16
N THR A 276 -11.06 -2.30 -3.84
CA THR A 276 -9.66 -2.70 -3.65
C THR A 276 -8.74 -2.04 -4.67
N ARG A 277 -7.42 -2.02 -4.41
CA ARG A 277 -6.46 -1.56 -5.43
C ARG A 277 -6.56 -2.40 -6.71
N VAL A 278 -6.77 -3.71 -6.57
CA VAL A 278 -6.94 -4.63 -7.71
C VAL A 278 -8.17 -4.30 -8.55
N ASP A 279 -9.27 -3.84 -7.94
CA ASP A 279 -10.44 -3.36 -8.68
C ASP A 279 -10.14 -2.09 -9.45
N LEU A 280 -9.50 -1.10 -8.82
CA LEU A 280 -9.07 0.12 -9.49
C LEU A 280 -8.12 -0.19 -10.66
N GLU A 281 -7.13 -1.05 -10.45
CA GLU A 281 -6.14 -1.44 -11.46
C GLU A 281 -6.79 -2.20 -12.64
N ARG A 282 -7.77 -3.08 -12.36
CA ARG A 282 -8.62 -3.73 -13.36
C ARG A 282 -9.50 -2.72 -14.14
N LEU A 283 -9.98 -1.66 -13.50
CA LEU A 283 -10.82 -0.65 -14.13
C LEU A 283 -10.05 0.25 -15.10
N ILE A 284 -8.75 0.48 -14.88
CA ILE A 284 -7.94 1.47 -15.63
C ILE A 284 -6.78 0.86 -16.46
N GLY A 285 -6.46 -0.42 -16.29
CA GLY A 285 -5.25 -1.05 -16.85
C GLY A 285 -5.02 -0.81 -18.34
N ASP A 286 -6.03 -1.04 -19.17
CA ASP A 286 -5.99 -0.80 -20.62
C ASP A 286 -5.66 0.64 -21.00
N GLU A 287 -6.04 1.62 -20.17
CA GLU A 287 -5.72 3.04 -20.40
C GLU A 287 -4.29 3.34 -19.96
N ILE A 288 -3.81 2.76 -18.87
CA ILE A 288 -2.41 2.90 -18.45
C ILE A 288 -1.47 2.32 -19.51
N VAL A 289 -1.75 1.14 -20.06
CA VAL A 289 -0.94 0.55 -21.16
C VAL A 289 -0.85 1.51 -22.34
N LYS A 290 -1.99 2.05 -22.82
CA LYS A 290 -2.03 3.02 -23.93
C LYS A 290 -1.16 4.26 -23.67
N THR A 291 -1.12 4.78 -22.44
CA THR A 291 -0.24 5.93 -22.12
C THR A 291 1.25 5.60 -22.26
N VAL A 292 1.66 4.35 -22.02
CA VAL A 292 3.05 3.93 -22.20
C VAL A 292 3.35 3.59 -23.67
N ASP A 293 2.39 3.06 -24.42
CA ASP A 293 2.52 2.92 -25.88
C ASP A 293 2.67 4.29 -26.57
N ILE A 294 1.90 5.31 -26.16
CA ILE A 294 2.03 6.70 -26.63
C ILE A 294 3.39 7.29 -26.24
N LEU A 295 3.94 6.96 -25.06
CA LEU A 295 5.29 7.37 -24.66
C LEU A 295 6.37 6.70 -25.54
N ASP A 296 6.26 5.40 -25.78
CA ASP A 296 7.13 4.64 -26.71
C ASP A 296 7.07 5.22 -28.14
N GLU A 297 5.89 5.64 -28.60
CA GLU A 297 5.69 6.30 -29.89
C GLU A 297 6.30 7.71 -29.93
N THR A 298 6.16 8.50 -28.86
CA THR A 298 6.78 9.83 -28.74
C THR A 298 8.31 9.74 -28.75
N ILE A 299 8.87 8.77 -28.02
CA ILE A 299 10.31 8.47 -27.98
C ILE A 299 10.82 8.11 -29.39
N ARG A 300 10.11 7.24 -30.09
CA ARG A 300 10.45 6.80 -31.46
C ARG A 300 10.31 7.93 -32.49
N GLY A 301 9.27 8.75 -32.36
CA GLY A 301 9.01 9.92 -33.22
C GLY A 301 10.03 11.04 -33.07
N ALA A 302 10.66 11.16 -31.90
CA ALA A 302 11.80 12.05 -31.69
C ALA A 302 13.11 11.58 -32.38
N GLY A 303 13.14 10.36 -32.93
CA GLY A 303 14.26 9.83 -33.71
C GLY A 303 15.49 9.44 -32.89
N ILE A 304 15.36 9.30 -31.56
CA ILE A 304 16.48 9.02 -30.65
C ILE A 304 16.76 7.52 -30.52
N GLY A 305 18.03 7.16 -30.38
CA GLY A 305 18.47 5.81 -30.04
C GLY A 305 18.18 5.45 -28.58
N ALA A 306 18.05 4.14 -28.30
CA ALA A 306 17.77 3.65 -26.96
C ALA A 306 18.83 4.07 -25.92
N ASP A 307 20.10 4.16 -26.33
CA ASP A 307 21.24 4.56 -25.49
C ASP A 307 21.32 6.09 -25.27
N GLU A 308 20.54 6.90 -26.00
CA GLU A 308 20.56 8.37 -25.91
C GLU A 308 19.54 8.92 -24.88
N LEU A 309 18.57 8.09 -24.47
CA LEU A 309 17.55 8.40 -23.48
C LEU A 309 18.12 8.28 -22.04
N GLY A 310 18.53 9.39 -21.45
CA GLY A 310 19.14 9.42 -20.12
C GLY A 310 18.16 9.25 -18.95
N ALA A 311 16.87 9.53 -19.14
CA ALA A 311 15.81 9.30 -18.14
C ALA A 311 14.39 9.39 -18.73
N VAL A 312 13.43 8.82 -18.01
CA VAL A 312 11.98 9.04 -18.17
C VAL A 312 11.45 9.72 -16.91
N PHE A 313 10.94 10.94 -17.04
CA PHE A 313 10.45 11.77 -15.93
C PHE A 313 8.92 11.68 -15.81
N MET A 314 8.45 11.09 -14.71
CA MET A 314 7.02 10.98 -14.41
C MET A 314 6.53 12.17 -13.58
N THR A 315 5.50 12.83 -14.09
CA THR A 315 4.76 13.96 -13.50
C THR A 315 3.25 13.70 -13.65
N GLY A 316 2.40 14.62 -13.19
CA GLY A 316 0.96 14.44 -13.15
C GLY A 316 0.46 13.78 -11.87
N GLY A 317 -0.76 14.13 -11.46
CA GLY A 317 -1.33 13.69 -10.19
C GLY A 317 -1.65 12.19 -10.14
N ALA A 318 -1.97 11.58 -11.29
CA ALA A 318 -2.35 10.17 -11.38
C ALA A 318 -1.13 9.24 -11.57
N SER A 319 0.03 9.75 -12.01
CA SER A 319 1.33 9.05 -11.97
C SER A 319 1.80 8.64 -10.56
N ARG A 320 1.06 9.05 -9.52
CA ARG A 320 1.27 8.62 -8.13
C ARG A 320 0.69 7.23 -7.84
N MET A 321 -0.20 6.72 -8.69
CA MET A 321 -0.80 5.39 -8.51
C MET A 321 0.25 4.29 -8.76
N PRO A 322 0.33 3.25 -7.91
CA PRO A 322 1.36 2.21 -8.01
C PRO A 322 1.47 1.54 -9.39
N LEU A 323 0.35 1.10 -9.98
CA LEU A 323 0.29 0.53 -11.33
C LEU A 323 0.98 1.40 -12.39
N VAL A 324 0.75 2.71 -12.37
CA VAL A 324 1.31 3.62 -13.37
C VAL A 324 2.83 3.66 -13.28
N GLN A 325 3.38 3.69 -12.06
CA GLN A 325 4.82 3.59 -11.84
C GLN A 325 5.38 2.20 -12.15
N GLN A 326 4.58 1.15 -11.99
CA GLN A 326 4.99 -0.22 -12.32
C GLN A 326 5.12 -0.38 -13.84
N VAL A 327 4.05 -0.13 -14.62
CA VAL A 327 4.06 -0.34 -16.09
C VAL A 327 5.14 0.51 -16.78
N VAL A 328 5.33 1.77 -16.35
CA VAL A 328 6.38 2.65 -16.90
C VAL A 328 7.79 2.14 -16.52
N ARG A 329 7.99 1.54 -15.34
CA ARG A 329 9.27 0.89 -14.94
C ARG A 329 9.50 -0.45 -15.62
N GLU A 330 8.47 -1.24 -15.88
CA GLU A 330 8.58 -2.49 -16.64
C GLU A 330 8.98 -2.24 -18.10
N ARG A 331 8.58 -1.08 -18.64
CA ARG A 331 8.93 -0.63 -20.00
C ARG A 331 10.32 0.02 -20.11
N HIS A 332 10.66 0.94 -19.20
CA HIS A 332 11.88 1.77 -19.30
C HIS A 332 12.93 1.55 -18.19
N GLY A 333 12.69 0.60 -17.27
CA GLY A 333 13.64 0.18 -16.24
C GLY A 333 14.17 1.32 -15.35
N ASP A 334 15.47 1.25 -15.07
CA ASP A 334 16.18 2.21 -14.21
C ASP A 334 16.33 3.62 -14.81
N LEU A 335 15.74 3.92 -15.97
CA LEU A 335 15.62 5.28 -16.50
C LEU A 335 14.53 6.10 -15.78
N VAL A 336 13.56 5.45 -15.13
CA VAL A 336 12.36 6.11 -14.58
C VAL A 336 12.65 6.94 -13.32
N ARG A 337 12.09 8.16 -13.27
CA ARG A 337 12.27 9.14 -12.19
C ARG A 337 10.92 9.73 -11.77
N THR A 338 10.73 9.93 -10.46
CA THR A 338 9.47 10.39 -9.83
C THR A 338 9.80 11.38 -8.71
N TYR A 339 8.86 12.27 -8.36
CA TYR A 339 8.99 13.25 -7.27
C TYR A 339 7.67 13.45 -6.50
N ASP A 340 7.76 13.91 -5.24
CA ASP A 340 6.67 13.86 -4.26
C ASP A 340 5.53 14.87 -4.42
N ASP A 341 5.68 15.93 -5.24
CA ASP A 341 4.55 16.76 -5.67
C ASP A 341 4.76 17.32 -7.09
N PRO A 342 4.19 16.65 -8.12
CA PRO A 342 4.29 17.10 -9.50
C PRO A 342 3.85 18.54 -9.73
N LYS A 343 2.80 19.03 -9.04
CA LYS A 343 2.27 20.38 -9.30
C LYS A 343 3.16 21.49 -8.72
N ILE A 344 3.85 21.20 -7.61
CA ILE A 344 4.94 22.07 -7.14
C ILE A 344 6.12 22.04 -8.11
N VAL A 345 6.48 20.88 -8.66
CA VAL A 345 7.60 20.74 -9.61
C VAL A 345 7.43 21.63 -10.85
N VAL A 346 6.26 21.60 -11.51
CA VAL A 346 6.03 22.45 -12.70
C VAL A 346 6.10 23.94 -12.34
N ALA A 347 5.45 24.36 -11.25
CA ALA A 347 5.48 25.75 -10.78
C ALA A 347 6.89 26.23 -10.39
N TYR A 348 7.72 25.35 -9.81
CA TYR A 348 9.12 25.63 -9.46
C TYR A 348 9.99 25.80 -10.72
N GLY A 349 9.81 24.95 -11.73
CA GLY A 349 10.49 25.09 -13.03
C GLY A 349 10.11 26.38 -13.77
N ALA A 350 8.85 26.81 -13.67
CA ALA A 350 8.40 28.11 -14.14
C ALA A 350 9.06 29.26 -13.37
N ALA A 351 9.12 29.18 -12.03
CA ALA A 351 9.78 30.19 -11.19
C ALA A 351 11.29 30.29 -11.49
N GLN A 352 11.97 29.17 -11.77
CA GLN A 352 13.37 29.15 -12.23
C GLN A 352 13.56 29.91 -13.55
N LEU A 353 12.64 29.77 -14.52
CA LEU A 353 12.70 30.55 -15.76
C LEU A 353 12.45 32.04 -15.50
N ALA A 354 11.44 32.38 -14.70
CA ALA A 354 11.12 33.77 -14.36
C ALA A 354 12.32 34.47 -13.67
N TRP A 355 12.99 33.79 -12.74
CA TRP A 355 14.18 34.29 -12.08
C TRP A 355 15.38 34.39 -13.03
N LYS A 356 15.64 33.37 -13.87
CA LYS A 356 16.72 33.39 -14.87
C LYS A 356 16.59 34.59 -15.80
N LEU A 357 15.39 34.85 -16.34
CA LEU A 357 15.11 35.96 -17.25
C LEU A 357 15.08 37.34 -16.58
N LYS A 358 15.02 37.39 -15.24
CA LYS A 358 15.14 38.62 -14.45
C LYS A 358 16.59 38.92 -14.05
N VAL A 359 17.43 37.89 -13.86
CA VAL A 359 18.86 38.02 -13.54
C VAL A 359 19.71 38.21 -14.80
N ASP A 360 19.39 37.51 -15.89
CA ASP A 360 19.97 37.69 -17.22
C ASP A 360 18.86 38.03 -18.24
N PRO A 361 18.58 39.32 -18.45
CA PRO A 361 17.61 39.76 -19.47
C PRO A 361 18.08 39.53 -20.91
N SER A 362 19.38 39.27 -21.14
CA SER A 362 19.99 39.24 -22.49
C SER A 362 19.72 37.95 -23.24
N ARG A 363 19.50 36.85 -22.52
CA ARG A 363 19.17 35.53 -23.09
C ARG A 363 17.66 35.35 -23.30
N SER A 364 17.11 36.04 -24.29
CA SER A 364 15.84 35.62 -24.89
C SER A 364 16.02 34.31 -25.66
N THR A 365 15.27 33.27 -25.32
CA THR A 365 15.11 32.11 -26.19
C THR A 365 14.51 32.58 -27.52
N GLY A 366 15.15 32.22 -28.64
CA GLY A 366 14.76 32.73 -29.95
C GLY A 366 13.40 32.17 -30.38
N GLY A 367 12.40 33.05 -30.51
CA GLY A 367 11.14 32.71 -31.18
C GLY A 367 11.40 32.47 -32.67
N HIS A 368 10.79 31.41 -33.22
CA HIS A 368 10.97 31.02 -34.61
C HIS A 368 10.62 32.18 -35.57
N SER A 369 11.64 32.70 -36.26
CA SER A 369 11.52 33.79 -37.21
C SER A 369 11.93 33.29 -38.58
N LEU A 370 10.95 33.00 -39.45
CA LEU A 370 11.19 32.81 -40.88
C LEU A 370 11.43 34.17 -41.56
N PRO A 371 12.14 34.20 -42.72
CA PRO A 371 12.93 35.38 -43.06
C PRO A 371 12.17 36.55 -43.69
N GLY A 372 12.34 37.73 -43.09
CA GLY A 372 12.51 39.01 -43.80
C GLY A 372 11.27 39.91 -44.01
N HIS A 373 11.34 41.11 -43.44
CA HIS A 373 11.33 42.38 -44.20
C HIS A 373 11.79 43.56 -43.30
N THR A 374 11.92 44.77 -43.84
CA THR A 374 12.92 45.77 -43.39
C THR A 374 12.37 47.09 -42.84
N GLY A 375 13.02 47.64 -41.79
CA GLY A 375 13.16 49.10 -41.59
C GLY A 375 13.07 49.65 -40.15
N GLY A 376 13.91 50.64 -39.82
CA GLY A 376 13.61 51.66 -38.78
C GLY A 376 14.44 51.69 -37.48
N HIS A 377 15.48 52.55 -37.43
CA HIS A 377 16.07 53.12 -36.20
C HIS A 377 15.46 54.54 -35.94
N PRO A 378 15.72 55.27 -34.82
CA PRO A 378 16.45 54.94 -33.57
C PRO A 378 15.75 55.34 -32.22
N LEU A 379 16.50 55.09 -31.13
CA LEU A 379 16.51 55.65 -29.76
C LEU A 379 16.49 57.21 -29.68
N PRO A 380 16.39 57.91 -28.51
CA PRO A 380 16.76 57.55 -27.10
C PRO A 380 15.65 57.90 -26.04
N ALA A 381 15.82 58.15 -24.72
CA ALA A 381 16.96 58.55 -23.88
C ALA A 381 16.83 58.28 -22.34
N ALA A 382 17.58 59.05 -21.54
CA ALA A 382 17.82 59.07 -20.08
C ALA A 382 16.65 59.56 -19.18
N GLY A 383 16.69 59.48 -17.84
CA GLY A 383 17.67 58.89 -16.90
C GLY A 383 17.80 59.65 -15.55
N HIS A 384 18.67 59.16 -14.63
CA HIS A 384 19.13 59.80 -13.36
C HIS A 384 18.10 59.99 -12.20
N THR A 385 18.43 60.10 -10.89
CA THR A 385 19.57 59.62 -10.03
C THR A 385 19.20 59.75 -8.53
N GLY A 386 19.65 58.81 -7.68
CA GLY A 386 19.90 59.02 -6.23
C GLY A 386 18.69 59.06 -5.27
N GLY A 387 18.85 58.88 -3.95
CA GLY A 387 20.03 58.39 -3.20
C GLY A 387 19.96 58.62 -1.67
N HIS A 388 20.46 57.66 -0.87
CA HIS A 388 20.69 57.71 0.60
C HIS A 388 19.45 57.93 1.51
N GLN A 389 19.40 57.58 2.82
CA GLN A 389 20.37 56.99 3.76
C GLN A 389 19.64 56.26 4.92
N LEU A 390 20.35 55.41 5.69
CA LEU A 390 19.92 54.90 7.01
C LEU A 390 20.36 55.86 8.14
N PRO A 391 19.80 55.72 9.36
CA PRO A 391 20.62 55.18 10.45
C PRO A 391 19.90 54.12 11.30
N ALA A 392 20.58 53.59 12.33
CA ALA A 392 20.24 52.32 12.97
C ALA A 392 19.97 52.37 14.49
N GLY A 393 19.12 51.44 14.94
CA GLY A 393 19.50 50.49 15.99
C GLY A 393 19.24 50.83 17.47
N ARG A 394 18.58 49.89 18.17
CA ARG A 394 18.88 49.58 19.57
C ARG A 394 18.44 48.16 19.95
N GLN A 395 19.22 47.50 20.81
CA GLN A 395 18.84 46.28 21.54
C GLN A 395 18.55 46.62 23.00
N THR A 396 17.72 45.82 23.69
CA THR A 396 18.02 45.06 24.93
C THR A 396 16.75 44.71 25.71
N GLY A 397 16.82 43.63 26.50
CA GLY A 397 15.85 43.31 27.55
C GLY A 397 14.77 42.30 27.15
N GLY A 398 14.52 41.33 28.03
CA GLY A 398 13.39 40.41 27.94
C GLY A 398 13.30 39.49 29.16
N HIS A 399 12.10 39.00 29.46
CA HIS A 399 11.82 37.75 30.19
C HIS A 399 10.35 37.32 29.88
N PRO A 400 9.97 36.05 30.07
CA PRO A 400 8.86 35.44 29.31
C PRO A 400 7.58 35.16 30.11
N LEU A 401 6.47 34.89 29.38
CA LEU A 401 5.35 33.95 29.64
C LEU A 401 4.11 34.38 28.80
N PRO A 402 3.13 33.50 28.49
CA PRO A 402 3.17 32.05 28.31
C PRO A 402 2.70 31.62 26.90
N SER A 403 3.03 30.40 26.45
CA SER A 403 2.61 29.87 25.14
C SER A 403 1.51 28.80 25.24
N THR A 404 0.28 29.13 24.87
CA THR A 404 -0.82 28.16 24.72
C THR A 404 -0.84 27.58 23.30
N GLY A 405 -0.02 26.55 23.05
CA GLY A 405 -0.01 25.82 21.78
C GLY A 405 -0.35 24.34 21.99
N HIS A 406 -1.49 23.89 21.45
CA HIS A 406 -1.85 22.47 21.44
C HIS A 406 -1.07 21.71 20.35
N ALA A 407 0.14 21.28 20.68
CA ALA A 407 0.88 20.30 19.88
C ALA A 407 0.50 18.88 20.35
N VAL A 408 0.05 18.02 19.42
CA VAL A 408 -0.09 16.59 19.67
C VAL A 408 1.30 15.97 19.60
N GLY A 409 1.92 15.76 20.76
CA GLY A 409 3.23 15.12 20.88
C GLY A 409 3.20 13.61 20.62
N PRO A 410 4.38 12.96 20.51
CA PRO A 410 4.45 11.51 20.39
C PRO A 410 3.87 10.84 21.63
N ALA A 411 3.15 9.73 21.44
CA ALA A 411 2.58 8.95 22.53
C ALA A 411 3.71 8.48 23.48
N ARG A 412 3.55 8.76 24.78
CA ARG A 412 4.49 8.29 25.80
C ARG A 412 4.42 6.76 25.88
N VAL A 413 5.57 6.10 25.75
CA VAL A 413 5.77 4.79 26.37
C VAL A 413 5.76 5.01 27.88
N ALA A 414 4.61 4.80 28.51
CA ALA A 414 4.53 4.68 29.96
C ALA A 414 5.08 3.31 30.37
N GLY A 415 5.76 3.24 31.52
CA GLY A 415 6.19 1.97 32.11
C GLY A 415 5.00 1.11 32.54
N ALA A 416 5.26 -0.18 32.73
CA ALA A 416 4.25 -1.13 33.17
C ALA A 416 3.59 -0.71 34.51
N ASP A 417 2.27 -0.66 34.54
CA ASP A 417 1.49 -1.80 35.03
C ASP A 417 0.02 -1.70 34.57
N GLY A 418 -0.46 -2.76 33.91
CA GLY A 418 -1.89 -2.91 33.59
C GLY A 418 -2.71 -3.26 34.85
N PRO A 419 -4.02 -2.98 34.87
CA PRO A 419 -4.86 -3.28 36.02
C PRO A 419 -4.89 -4.79 36.30
N ALA A 420 -4.48 -5.19 37.50
CA ALA A 420 -4.44 -6.60 37.90
C ALA A 420 -5.85 -7.21 37.89
N VAL A 421 -6.04 -8.25 37.07
CA VAL A 421 -7.29 -9.01 37.02
C VAL A 421 -7.30 -9.99 38.21
N PRO A 422 -8.34 -9.98 39.08
CA PRO A 422 -8.36 -10.85 40.26
C PRO A 422 -8.24 -12.35 39.90
N GLY A 423 -7.25 -13.02 40.49
CA GLY A 423 -6.98 -14.44 40.27
C GLY A 423 -6.10 -14.76 39.05
N ILE A 424 -5.51 -13.76 38.39
CA ILE A 424 -4.58 -13.95 37.26
C ILE A 424 -3.18 -13.46 37.68
N GLU A 425 -2.17 -14.33 37.59
CA GLU A 425 -0.78 -13.97 37.93
C GLU A 425 -0.05 -13.42 36.70
N LYS A 426 0.60 -12.26 36.85
CA LYS A 426 1.41 -11.64 35.79
C LYS A 426 2.82 -12.23 35.78
N ILE A 427 3.22 -12.82 34.65
CA ILE A 427 4.53 -13.46 34.47
C ILE A 427 5.53 -12.49 33.84
N MET A 428 5.18 -11.83 32.73
CA MET A 428 6.02 -10.79 32.09
C MET A 428 5.27 -9.97 31.04
N ASP A 429 5.61 -8.68 30.93
CA ASP A 429 5.16 -7.82 29.83
C ASP A 429 6.01 -8.03 28.55
N GLY A 430 5.70 -7.28 27.49
CA GLY A 430 6.58 -7.13 26.34
C GLY A 430 6.57 -8.31 25.35
N VAL A 431 5.63 -9.25 25.47
CA VAL A 431 5.63 -10.52 24.73
C VAL A 431 4.86 -10.41 23.41
N LEU A 432 5.53 -10.61 22.27
CA LEU A 432 4.86 -10.73 20.96
C LEU A 432 4.34 -12.15 20.72
N GLU A 433 5.05 -13.17 21.23
CA GLU A 433 4.69 -14.57 21.04
C GLU A 433 5.29 -15.45 22.13
N ALA A 434 4.62 -16.55 22.47
CA ALA A 434 5.18 -17.63 23.27
C ALA A 434 4.76 -18.99 22.70
N ARG A 435 5.62 -20.01 22.83
CA ARG A 435 5.39 -21.39 22.38
C ARG A 435 5.89 -22.38 23.44
N ALA A 436 5.20 -23.49 23.64
CA ALA A 436 5.71 -24.62 24.41
C ALA A 436 6.21 -25.71 23.47
N GLU A 437 7.48 -26.10 23.63
CA GLU A 437 8.18 -27.03 22.74
C GLU A 437 9.11 -27.92 23.57
N GLY A 438 9.05 -29.24 23.38
CA GLY A 438 9.94 -30.19 24.07
C GLY A 438 10.01 -30.03 25.60
N GLY A 439 8.86 -29.74 26.25
CA GLY A 439 8.74 -29.52 27.70
C GLY A 439 9.31 -28.18 28.20
N ARG A 440 9.73 -27.29 27.30
CA ARG A 440 10.22 -25.93 27.59
C ARG A 440 9.21 -24.90 27.07
N ILE A 441 9.27 -23.67 27.58
CA ILE A 441 8.49 -22.55 27.05
C ILE A 441 9.44 -21.48 26.54
N PHE A 442 9.29 -21.12 25.27
CA PHE A 442 10.07 -20.09 24.60
C PHE A 442 9.20 -18.85 24.38
N VAL A 443 9.76 -17.67 24.64
CA VAL A 443 9.02 -16.40 24.63
C VAL A 443 9.79 -15.36 23.83
N HIS A 444 9.18 -14.85 22.76
CA HIS A 444 9.68 -13.72 21.99
C HIS A 444 9.12 -12.42 22.60
N GLN A 445 10.01 -11.63 23.20
CA GLN A 445 9.72 -10.25 23.63
C GLN A 445 10.25 -9.22 22.63
N ALA A 446 9.60 -8.06 22.58
CA ALA A 446 10.10 -6.87 21.90
C ALA A 446 9.94 -5.61 22.77
N PHE A 447 11.01 -4.83 22.85
CA PHE A 447 11.06 -3.54 23.50
C PHE A 447 11.66 -2.49 22.54
N PRO A 448 11.51 -1.18 22.81
CA PRO A 448 12.18 -0.14 22.00
C PRO A 448 13.71 -0.27 21.92
N SER A 449 14.33 -1.05 22.80
CA SER A 449 15.76 -1.36 22.83
C SER A 449 16.18 -2.60 22.04
N GLY A 450 15.24 -3.36 21.47
CA GLY A 450 15.52 -4.59 20.71
C GLY A 450 14.57 -5.76 21.03
N HIS A 451 14.78 -6.87 20.32
CA HIS A 451 14.03 -8.12 20.49
C HIS A 451 14.82 -9.09 21.40
N PHE A 452 14.11 -9.92 22.16
CA PHE A 452 14.70 -10.98 22.98
C PHE A 452 13.96 -12.29 22.75
N LEU A 453 14.69 -13.40 22.65
CA LEU A 453 14.11 -14.71 22.85
C LEU A 453 14.51 -15.21 24.25
N ARG A 454 13.54 -15.64 25.04
CA ARG A 454 13.72 -16.16 26.40
C ARG A 454 13.27 -17.62 26.49
N ARG A 455 13.83 -18.37 27.43
CA ARG A 455 13.28 -19.65 27.88
C ARG A 455 12.80 -19.50 29.33
N LEU A 456 11.62 -20.04 29.62
CA LEU A 456 11.07 -20.15 30.97
C LEU A 456 11.34 -21.52 31.57
N ASP A 457 11.37 -21.59 32.91
CA ASP A 457 11.12 -22.83 33.61
C ASP A 457 9.65 -23.28 33.47
N GLY A 458 9.42 -24.58 33.44
CA GLY A 458 8.09 -25.17 33.24
C GLY A 458 7.20 -25.21 34.50
N LEU A 459 7.59 -24.51 35.57
CA LEU A 459 7.00 -24.66 36.91
C LEU A 459 6.70 -23.35 37.64
N GLY A 460 7.38 -22.24 37.32
CA GLY A 460 7.21 -20.94 37.96
C GLY A 460 7.21 -19.74 37.01
N GLY A 461 7.28 -19.97 35.69
CA GLY A 461 7.22 -18.93 34.65
C GLY A 461 8.43 -17.99 34.62
N ARG A 462 9.46 -18.24 35.44
CA ARG A 462 10.66 -17.40 35.49
C ARG A 462 11.54 -17.75 34.30
N HIS A 463 12.11 -16.73 33.65
CA HIS A 463 13.10 -16.98 32.61
C HIS A 463 14.44 -17.38 33.23
N ASP A 464 15.08 -18.41 32.68
CA ASP A 464 16.39 -18.90 33.12
C ASP A 464 17.49 -18.75 32.04
N ARG A 465 17.08 -18.43 30.79
CA ARG A 465 17.94 -18.08 29.66
C ARG A 465 17.30 -16.99 28.81
N GLU A 466 18.14 -16.12 28.25
CA GLU A 466 17.77 -15.12 27.24
C GLU A 466 18.85 -15.01 26.17
N ILE A 467 18.46 -14.55 24.97
CA ILE A 467 19.38 -14.09 23.92
C ILE A 467 18.80 -12.84 23.22
N PRO A 468 19.59 -11.77 23.02
CA PRO A 468 19.16 -10.58 22.31
C PRO A 468 19.29 -10.71 20.78
N PHE A 469 18.41 -9.97 20.10
CA PHE A 469 18.35 -9.76 18.66
C PHE A 469 18.03 -8.29 18.36
N GLY A 470 18.50 -7.76 17.24
CA GLY A 470 18.09 -6.42 16.77
C GLY A 470 16.59 -6.41 16.44
N ARG A 471 16.20 -7.18 15.43
CA ARG A 471 14.79 -7.45 15.07
C ARG A 471 14.61 -8.93 14.71
N LEU A 472 14.24 -9.75 15.69
CA LEU A 472 13.76 -11.12 15.42
C LEU A 472 12.47 -11.04 14.59
N VAL A 473 12.49 -11.56 13.35
CA VAL A 473 11.33 -11.53 12.43
C VAL A 473 10.60 -12.86 12.31
N GLU A 474 11.29 -13.99 12.49
CA GLU A 474 10.65 -15.30 12.56
C GLU A 474 11.48 -16.31 13.35
N TRP A 475 10.84 -17.30 13.97
CA TRP A 475 11.51 -18.38 14.69
C TRP A 475 10.64 -19.64 14.79
N ALA A 476 11.29 -20.78 15.01
CA ALA A 476 10.66 -22.07 15.34
C ALA A 476 11.56 -22.84 16.32
N ALA A 477 10.96 -23.58 17.25
CA ALA A 477 11.66 -24.36 18.27
C ALA A 477 11.20 -25.82 18.27
N THR A 478 12.02 -26.71 18.85
CA THR A 478 11.71 -28.12 19.13
C THR A 478 12.37 -28.51 20.48
N GLY A 479 12.31 -29.78 20.86
CA GLY A 479 13.12 -30.30 21.97
C GLY A 479 14.64 -30.24 21.77
N GLU A 480 15.11 -30.14 20.52
CA GLU A 480 16.52 -30.22 20.13
C GLU A 480 17.19 -28.85 19.93
N GLY A 481 16.41 -27.79 19.72
CA GLY A 481 16.94 -26.43 19.61
C GLY A 481 15.93 -25.40 19.10
N VAL A 482 16.44 -24.25 18.68
CA VAL A 482 15.64 -23.18 18.05
C VAL A 482 16.33 -22.71 16.77
N ALA A 483 15.56 -22.51 15.70
CA ALA A 483 15.97 -21.75 14.52
C ALA A 483 15.33 -20.36 14.57
N ALA A 484 16.13 -19.31 14.35
CA ALA A 484 15.72 -17.92 14.52
C ALA A 484 16.26 -17.05 13.38
N VAL A 485 15.45 -16.12 12.86
CA VAL A 485 15.80 -15.22 11.76
C VAL A 485 15.70 -13.77 12.21
N GLU A 486 16.83 -13.08 12.17
CA GLU A 486 17.00 -11.69 12.60
C GLU A 486 17.19 -10.78 11.40
N GLN A 487 16.40 -9.72 11.28
CA GLN A 487 16.61 -8.71 10.24
C GLN A 487 17.72 -7.74 10.63
N VAL A 488 18.71 -7.61 9.75
CA VAL A 488 19.87 -6.70 9.89
C VAL A 488 19.93 -5.65 8.77
N GLY A 489 19.15 -5.79 7.71
CA GLY A 489 19.00 -4.78 6.65
C GLY A 489 17.71 -4.96 5.85
N PRO A 490 17.41 -4.06 4.88
CA PRO A 490 16.16 -4.08 4.11
C PRO A 490 15.87 -5.41 3.40
N ALA A 491 16.93 -6.05 2.88
CA ALA A 491 16.88 -7.36 2.21
C ALA A 491 17.93 -8.34 2.78
N GLN A 492 18.34 -8.18 4.05
CA GLN A 492 19.39 -8.98 4.69
C GLN A 492 18.97 -9.45 6.07
N VAL A 493 19.19 -10.74 6.34
CA VAL A 493 18.94 -11.38 7.64
C VAL A 493 20.13 -12.22 8.11
N LEU A 494 20.20 -12.46 9.41
CA LEU A 494 21.02 -13.50 10.02
C LEU A 494 20.12 -14.66 10.46
N VAL A 495 20.38 -15.86 9.96
CA VAL A 495 19.71 -17.09 10.37
C VAL A 495 20.57 -17.80 11.41
N ARG A 496 20.10 -17.88 12.65
CA ARG A 496 20.81 -18.50 13.77
C ARG A 496 20.19 -19.86 14.11
N THR A 497 21.03 -20.84 14.44
CA THR A 497 20.60 -22.05 15.17
C THR A 497 21.06 -21.96 16.62
N LEU A 498 20.25 -22.49 17.53
CA LEU A 498 20.40 -22.37 18.98
C LEU A 498 20.22 -23.74 19.65
N THR A 499 20.91 -23.98 20.77
CA THR A 499 20.53 -25.08 21.67
C THR A 499 19.19 -24.78 22.35
N PRO A 500 18.51 -25.77 22.96
CA PRO A 500 17.29 -25.51 23.72
C PRO A 500 17.51 -24.56 24.92
N GLU A 501 18.77 -24.37 25.35
CA GLU A 501 19.22 -23.44 26.38
C GLU A 501 19.62 -22.07 25.81
N LEU A 502 19.26 -21.79 24.55
CA LEU A 502 19.47 -20.54 23.81
C LEU A 502 20.94 -20.15 23.58
N THR A 503 21.87 -21.12 23.61
CA THR A 503 23.26 -20.91 23.17
C THR A 503 23.34 -20.97 21.64
N VAL A 504 23.93 -19.99 20.97
CA VAL A 504 24.12 -20.01 19.50
C VAL A 504 25.02 -21.17 19.10
N ARG A 505 24.53 -22.03 18.19
CA ARG A 505 25.32 -23.08 17.52
C ARG A 505 25.94 -22.56 16.21
N THR A 506 25.12 -21.98 15.33
CA THR A 506 25.56 -21.42 14.04
C THR A 506 24.87 -20.09 13.73
N THR A 507 25.41 -19.32 12.79
CA THR A 507 24.79 -18.11 12.25
C THR A 507 25.19 -17.94 10.79
N HIS A 508 24.19 -17.81 9.91
CA HIS A 508 24.38 -17.73 8.45
C HIS A 508 23.75 -16.44 7.92
N PRO A 509 24.51 -15.58 7.21
CA PRO A 509 23.94 -14.42 6.55
C PRO A 509 23.14 -14.86 5.32
N LEU A 510 21.98 -14.24 5.11
CA LEU A 510 21.08 -14.57 4.01
C LEU A 510 20.52 -13.30 3.38
N GLN A 511 20.61 -13.19 2.06
CA GLN A 511 19.89 -12.17 1.30
C GLN A 511 18.49 -12.70 0.98
N MET A 512 17.46 -11.92 1.33
CA MET A 512 16.07 -12.30 1.12
C MET A 512 15.19 -11.08 0.86
N TRP A 513 14.07 -11.30 0.20
CA TRP A 513 12.96 -10.37 0.04
C TRP A 513 11.72 -10.93 0.73
N GLY A 514 10.73 -10.07 1.01
CA GLY A 514 9.53 -10.44 1.75
C GLY A 514 9.80 -10.80 3.21
N ASN A 515 8.92 -11.62 3.79
CA ASN A 515 9.09 -12.20 5.12
C ASN A 515 9.47 -13.69 4.99
N PRO A 516 10.35 -14.23 5.85
CA PRO A 516 10.72 -15.62 5.82
C PRO A 516 9.64 -16.48 6.50
N THR A 517 9.74 -17.79 6.34
CA THR A 517 9.06 -18.74 7.22
C THR A 517 10.09 -19.75 7.71
N VAL A 518 10.19 -19.90 9.03
CA VAL A 518 10.99 -20.92 9.69
C VAL A 518 10.05 -22.06 10.06
N LEU A 519 10.47 -23.30 9.80
CA LEU A 519 9.86 -24.52 10.32
C LEU A 519 10.92 -25.31 11.08
N ALA A 520 10.52 -26.14 12.04
CA ALA A 520 11.40 -27.09 12.73
C ALA A 520 10.63 -28.35 13.15
N HIS A 521 11.29 -29.52 13.09
CA HIS A 521 10.79 -30.81 13.56
C HIS A 521 11.97 -31.66 14.04
N GLY A 522 11.92 -32.13 15.27
CA GLY A 522 13.00 -32.88 15.91
C GLY A 522 14.34 -32.14 15.79
N PRO A 523 15.39 -32.78 15.26
CA PRO A 523 16.72 -32.17 15.12
C PRO A 523 16.89 -31.29 13.88
N VAL A 524 15.86 -31.07 13.06
CA VAL A 524 15.97 -30.36 11.77
C VAL A 524 15.10 -29.10 11.74
N ALA A 525 15.56 -28.06 11.06
CA ALA A 525 14.78 -26.87 10.74
C ALA A 525 14.96 -26.45 9.28
N TRP A 526 14.01 -25.70 8.73
CA TRP A 526 14.00 -25.26 7.34
C TRP A 526 13.55 -23.79 7.27
N VAL A 527 14.33 -22.94 6.58
CA VAL A 527 13.99 -21.53 6.34
C VAL A 527 13.64 -21.35 4.87
N PHE A 528 12.38 -20.99 4.62
CA PHE A 528 11.84 -20.71 3.29
C PHE A 528 11.81 -19.19 3.08
N TYR A 529 12.38 -18.74 1.96
CA TYR A 529 12.63 -17.32 1.69
C TYR A 529 12.70 -17.03 0.19
N GLN A 530 12.55 -15.76 -0.20
CA GLN A 530 12.68 -15.31 -1.59
C GLN A 530 14.11 -14.74 -1.80
N PRO A 531 15.06 -15.44 -2.44
CA PRO A 531 16.44 -14.94 -2.65
C PRO A 531 16.53 -13.75 -3.62
N ARG A 532 15.44 -13.39 -4.30
CA ARG A 532 15.37 -12.35 -5.34
C ARG A 532 14.14 -11.47 -5.12
N GLN A 533 14.17 -10.26 -5.67
CA GLN A 533 12.99 -9.40 -5.70
C GLN A 533 11.85 -10.11 -6.43
N VAL A 534 10.66 -10.03 -5.86
CA VAL A 534 9.44 -10.60 -6.41
C VAL A 534 9.01 -9.84 -7.66
N ILE A 535 8.56 -10.57 -8.68
CA ILE A 535 7.79 -10.03 -9.79
C ILE A 535 6.31 -10.39 -9.53
N ALA A 536 5.43 -9.39 -9.55
CA ALA A 536 3.99 -9.61 -9.41
C ALA A 536 3.46 -10.35 -10.66
N VAL A 537 2.58 -11.35 -10.45
CA VAL A 537 1.93 -12.04 -11.58
C VAL A 537 0.72 -11.22 -12.03
N ASP A 538 0.60 -11.06 -13.34
CA ASP A 538 -0.59 -10.58 -14.02
C ASP A 538 -1.84 -11.39 -13.61
N GLY A 539 -2.77 -10.70 -12.92
CA GLY A 539 -4.01 -11.29 -12.42
C GLY A 539 -5.12 -11.46 -13.45
N THR A 540 -4.96 -10.97 -14.69
CA THR A 540 -6.02 -11.02 -15.70
C THR A 540 -6.26 -12.43 -16.27
N MET A 541 -5.28 -13.31 -16.17
CA MET A 541 -5.21 -14.55 -16.97
C MET A 541 -5.75 -15.82 -16.28
N GLY A 542 -6.75 -15.67 -15.40
CA GLY A 542 -7.53 -16.79 -14.84
C GLY A 542 -6.78 -17.70 -13.86
N LEU A 543 -5.66 -17.24 -13.30
CA LEU A 543 -4.90 -17.95 -12.28
C LEU A 543 -5.34 -17.58 -10.85
N PRO A 544 -5.35 -18.52 -9.90
CA PRO A 544 -5.49 -18.19 -8.48
C PRO A 544 -4.19 -17.55 -7.94
N TRP A 545 -4.08 -16.24 -8.18
CA TRP A 545 -3.27 -15.21 -7.50
C TRP A 545 -2.05 -15.68 -6.69
N GLY A 546 -0.84 -15.24 -7.07
CA GLY A 546 0.36 -15.42 -6.25
C GLY A 546 1.58 -14.67 -6.78
N GLU A 547 2.57 -14.44 -5.93
CA GLU A 547 3.84 -13.78 -6.28
C GLU A 547 4.76 -14.72 -7.08
N THR A 548 5.20 -14.37 -8.29
CA THR A 548 6.31 -15.09 -8.96
C THR A 548 7.65 -14.62 -8.36
N GLY A 549 8.00 -15.22 -7.23
CA GLY A 549 9.36 -15.28 -6.74
C GLY A 549 10.02 -16.60 -7.13
N HIS A 550 11.35 -16.59 -7.30
CA HIS A 550 12.11 -17.78 -6.91
C HIS A 550 11.89 -17.99 -5.41
N LEU A 551 11.53 -19.20 -5.00
CA LEU A 551 11.51 -19.61 -3.60
C LEU A 551 12.74 -20.47 -3.35
N ALA A 552 13.49 -20.20 -2.30
CA ALA A 552 14.57 -21.06 -1.85
C ALA A 552 14.31 -21.56 -0.42
N MET A 553 14.93 -22.69 -0.11
CA MET A 553 14.92 -23.31 1.21
C MET A 553 16.35 -23.52 1.69
N MET A 554 16.63 -23.14 2.94
CA MET A 554 17.86 -23.50 3.64
C MET A 554 17.52 -24.44 4.79
N GLU A 555 18.04 -25.66 4.76
CA GLU A 555 17.92 -26.63 5.86
C GLU A 555 18.97 -26.32 6.95
N LEU A 556 18.65 -26.62 8.20
CA LEU A 556 19.42 -26.30 9.40
C LEU A 556 19.42 -27.49 10.37
N ASN A 557 20.51 -27.68 11.11
CA ASN A 557 20.62 -28.69 12.16
C ASN A 557 20.47 -28.06 13.56
N LEU A 558 19.53 -28.58 14.35
CA LEU A 558 19.32 -28.27 15.75
C LEU A 558 20.00 -29.29 16.69
N GLY A 559 20.12 -30.56 16.27
CA GLY A 559 20.63 -31.68 17.06
C GLY A 559 22.14 -31.68 17.34
N GLY A 560 22.89 -30.65 16.91
CA GLY A 560 24.24 -30.36 17.41
C GLY A 560 25.40 -31.25 16.95
N GLY A 561 25.14 -32.34 16.22
CA GLY A 561 26.18 -33.10 15.51
C GLY A 561 26.87 -32.28 14.40
N PHE A 562 28.06 -32.71 13.97
CA PHE A 562 28.75 -32.10 12.83
C PHE A 562 27.89 -32.21 11.57
N PHE A 563 27.57 -31.07 10.96
CA PHE A 563 26.78 -30.97 9.73
C PHE A 563 27.59 -30.18 8.68
N PRO A 564 27.37 -30.44 7.38
CA PRO A 564 27.85 -29.56 6.32
C PRO A 564 27.31 -28.12 6.52
N GLU A 565 28.00 -27.14 5.95
CA GLU A 565 27.46 -25.78 5.87
C GLU A 565 26.11 -25.81 5.11
N PRO A 566 25.05 -25.14 5.61
CA PRO A 566 23.72 -25.26 5.05
C PRO A 566 23.61 -24.55 3.69
N VAL A 567 23.72 -25.32 2.61
CA VAL A 567 23.59 -24.83 1.23
C VAL A 567 22.11 -24.55 0.91
N PRO A 568 21.72 -23.31 0.59
CA PRO A 568 20.36 -23.00 0.17
C PRO A 568 20.03 -23.63 -1.19
N ARG A 569 18.81 -24.14 -1.34
CA ARG A 569 18.32 -24.83 -2.54
C ARG A 569 17.21 -24.02 -3.17
N ASP A 570 17.35 -23.68 -4.46
CA ASP A 570 16.29 -23.07 -5.27
C ASP A 570 15.20 -24.13 -5.53
N LEU A 571 13.95 -23.80 -5.24
CA LEU A 571 12.77 -24.62 -5.52
C LEU A 571 12.11 -24.28 -6.86
N GLY A 572 12.60 -23.23 -7.53
CA GLY A 572 12.25 -22.84 -8.89
C GLY A 572 11.42 -21.55 -8.98
N PRO A 573 11.36 -20.92 -10.17
CA PRO A 573 10.71 -19.62 -10.42
C PRO A 573 9.17 -19.62 -10.32
N TYR A 574 8.56 -20.77 -10.01
CA TYR A 574 7.10 -20.94 -9.90
C TYR A 574 6.66 -21.57 -8.58
N ALA A 575 7.59 -21.86 -7.66
CA ALA A 575 7.33 -22.47 -6.37
C ALA A 575 6.70 -21.46 -5.39
N GLN A 576 5.39 -21.22 -5.52
CA GLN A 576 4.69 -20.19 -4.75
C GLN A 576 4.24 -20.62 -3.35
N TRP A 577 4.21 -19.65 -2.43
CA TRP A 577 3.36 -19.68 -1.23
C TRP A 577 1.89 -19.68 -1.66
N PHE A 578 1.15 -20.75 -1.38
CA PHE A 578 -0.21 -20.87 -1.92
C PHE A 578 -1.28 -20.09 -1.15
N VAL A 579 -2.22 -19.59 -1.95
CA VAL A 579 -3.18 -18.55 -1.59
C VAL A 579 -4.54 -19.16 -1.27
N ASN A 580 -5.23 -18.54 -0.32
CA ASN A 580 -6.49 -19.01 0.24
C ASN A 580 -7.69 -18.38 -0.51
N GLU A 581 -8.87 -18.98 -0.37
CA GLU A 581 -10.08 -18.70 -1.18
C GLU A 581 -10.65 -17.26 -1.08
N ASP A 582 -10.14 -16.45 -0.16
CA ASP A 582 -10.48 -15.04 0.07
C ASP A 582 -9.50 -14.06 -0.61
N ASN A 583 -8.86 -14.46 -1.71
CA ASN A 583 -7.78 -13.75 -2.42
C ASN A 583 -6.64 -13.30 -1.47
N ARG A 584 -6.29 -14.14 -0.49
CA ARG A 584 -5.37 -13.78 0.58
C ARG A 584 -4.25 -14.83 0.78
N MET A 585 -2.99 -14.39 0.61
CA MET A 585 -1.79 -15.25 0.66
C MET A 585 -1.64 -15.95 2.02
N ARG A 586 -1.24 -17.21 2.03
CA ARG A 586 -0.95 -17.95 3.25
C ARG A 586 0.34 -18.75 3.20
N ARG A 587 0.84 -19.06 4.40
CA ARG A 587 1.77 -20.17 4.62
C ARG A 587 1.00 -21.47 4.46
N LEU A 588 1.50 -22.40 3.64
CA LEU A 588 0.91 -23.73 3.46
C LEU A 588 1.77 -24.87 4.04
N VAL A 589 2.55 -24.53 5.08
CA VAL A 589 2.95 -25.50 6.11
C VAL A 589 2.50 -24.94 7.44
N ASP A 590 1.60 -25.65 8.10
CA ASP A 590 0.86 -25.14 9.24
C ASP A 590 1.56 -25.53 10.56
N GLN A 591 2.76 -24.97 10.79
CA GLN A 591 3.46 -25.09 12.07
C GLN A 591 2.70 -24.44 13.24
N ASP A 592 1.62 -23.73 12.93
CA ASP A 592 0.73 -23.04 13.84
C ASP A 592 -0.72 -23.56 13.71
N GLY A 593 -0.84 -24.81 13.24
CA GLY A 593 -1.79 -25.75 13.85
C GLY A 593 -1.60 -25.76 15.37
N PRO A 594 -2.61 -26.19 16.14
CA PRO A 594 -2.75 -25.75 17.52
C PRO A 594 -1.53 -26.18 18.36
N SER A 595 -0.82 -25.19 18.91
CA SER A 595 0.34 -25.33 19.82
C SER A 595 1.55 -26.13 19.36
N GLY A 596 2.34 -25.61 18.41
CA GLY A 596 3.68 -26.18 18.17
C GLY A 596 3.63 -27.67 17.83
N THR A 597 2.52 -28.15 17.27
CA THR A 597 2.44 -29.52 16.79
C THR A 597 3.39 -29.65 15.62
N GLU A 598 4.49 -30.39 15.83
CA GLU A 598 5.59 -30.48 14.89
C GLU A 598 5.11 -30.79 13.45
N PRO A 599 5.74 -30.20 12.42
CA PRO A 599 5.59 -30.63 11.03
C PRO A 599 5.67 -32.14 10.93
N ALA A 600 4.59 -32.74 10.42
CA ALA A 600 4.41 -34.17 10.48
C ALA A 600 5.50 -34.92 9.69
N PRO A 601 6.16 -35.93 10.30
CA PRO A 601 7.26 -36.65 9.67
C PRO A 601 6.83 -37.46 8.44
N SER A 602 7.71 -37.57 7.46
CA SER A 602 7.65 -38.68 6.49
C SER A 602 7.93 -40.01 7.22
N VAL A 603 7.31 -41.10 6.77
CA VAL A 603 7.36 -42.38 7.50
C VAL A 603 8.80 -42.91 7.57
N GLY A 604 9.42 -42.75 8.75
CA GLY A 604 10.77 -43.22 9.06
C GLY A 604 11.84 -42.14 9.28
N ALA A 605 11.55 -40.85 9.04
CA ALA A 605 12.55 -39.78 9.23
C ALA A 605 11.91 -38.39 9.50
N PRO A 606 12.58 -37.48 10.23
CA PRO A 606 12.06 -36.13 10.53
C PRO A 606 12.07 -35.21 9.29
N GLY A 607 10.99 -35.26 8.50
CA GLY A 607 10.76 -34.40 7.34
C GLY A 607 9.67 -33.35 7.57
N CYS A 608 9.37 -32.53 6.56
CA CYS A 608 8.20 -31.66 6.54
C CYS A 608 7.41 -31.77 5.22
N THR A 609 6.14 -31.39 5.22
CA THR A 609 5.33 -31.33 3.99
C THR A 609 5.27 -29.90 3.47
N VAL A 610 5.44 -29.70 2.16
CA VAL A 610 5.17 -28.44 1.46
C VAL A 610 4.20 -28.67 0.31
N VAL A 611 3.53 -27.60 -0.14
CA VAL A 611 2.74 -27.60 -1.37
C VAL A 611 3.39 -26.63 -2.34
N LEU A 612 3.91 -27.15 -3.47
CA LEU A 612 4.55 -26.34 -4.49
C LEU A 612 3.58 -26.08 -5.63
N GLY A 613 3.52 -24.83 -6.09
CA GLY A 613 2.90 -24.52 -7.38
C GLY A 613 3.80 -24.91 -8.53
N GLN A 614 3.20 -25.41 -9.61
CA GLN A 614 3.82 -25.39 -10.93
C GLN A 614 2.83 -24.92 -11.99
N PHE A 615 3.31 -24.05 -12.87
CA PHE A 615 2.55 -23.50 -13.99
C PHE A 615 3.16 -24.00 -15.30
N GLY A 616 2.37 -24.71 -16.10
CA GLY A 616 2.79 -25.22 -17.41
C GLY A 616 2.19 -24.40 -18.55
N SER A 617 3.02 -23.95 -19.49
CA SER A 617 2.59 -23.42 -20.78
C SER A 617 3.55 -23.86 -21.88
N ASN A 618 2.99 -24.36 -22.99
CA ASN A 618 3.74 -24.92 -24.12
C ASN A 618 3.83 -23.95 -25.32
N LYS A 619 3.62 -22.64 -25.12
CA LYS A 619 3.68 -21.61 -26.19
C LYS A 619 4.81 -20.58 -25.95
N PRO A 620 5.41 -20.00 -27.01
CA PRO A 620 6.42 -18.93 -26.91
C PRO A 620 5.91 -17.64 -26.22
N LEU A 621 6.83 -16.71 -25.95
CA LEU A 621 6.59 -15.57 -25.03
C LEU A 621 5.43 -14.63 -25.39
N PHE A 622 5.17 -14.36 -26.67
CA PHE A 622 4.25 -13.29 -27.11
C PHE A 622 3.12 -13.78 -28.01
N GLY A 623 2.28 -14.64 -27.43
CA GLY A 623 0.92 -14.93 -27.88
C GLY A 623 0.08 -15.29 -26.65
N ASN A 624 -1.22 -15.61 -26.82
CA ASN A 624 -2.07 -16.04 -25.70
C ASN A 624 -1.56 -17.36 -25.08
N ARG A 625 -0.66 -17.23 -24.09
CA ARG A 625 -0.01 -18.29 -23.30
C ARG A 625 -0.96 -19.16 -22.49
N HIS A 626 -2.22 -18.74 -22.36
CA HIS A 626 -3.19 -19.25 -21.39
C HIS A 626 -4.35 -20.03 -22.03
N GLU A 627 -4.40 -20.11 -23.35
CA GLU A 627 -5.29 -21.03 -24.06
C GLU A 627 -4.83 -22.48 -23.79
N GLY A 628 -5.48 -23.13 -22.82
CA GLY A 628 -5.09 -24.45 -22.28
C GLY A 628 -4.35 -24.42 -20.94
N PHE A 629 -4.27 -23.29 -20.24
CA PHE A 629 -3.61 -23.21 -18.92
C PHE A 629 -4.30 -24.13 -17.89
N ARG A 630 -3.50 -24.81 -17.06
CA ARG A 630 -3.99 -25.62 -15.94
C ARG A 630 -3.07 -25.42 -14.73
N PRO A 631 -3.47 -24.65 -13.70
CA PRO A 631 -2.74 -24.65 -12.45
C PRO A 631 -2.91 -26.02 -11.77
N TRP A 632 -1.82 -26.56 -11.25
CA TRP A 632 -1.81 -27.79 -10.47
C TRP A 632 -0.90 -27.62 -9.26
N GLN A 633 -1.28 -28.26 -8.15
CA GLN A 633 -0.57 -28.17 -6.88
C GLN A 633 0.18 -29.47 -6.65
N VAL A 634 1.50 -29.39 -6.49
CA VAL A 634 2.33 -30.56 -6.18
C VAL A 634 2.44 -30.67 -4.67
N LEU A 635 1.88 -31.74 -4.10
CA LEU A 635 2.12 -32.10 -2.71
C LEU A 635 3.50 -32.75 -2.61
N CYS A 636 4.42 -32.13 -1.88
CA CYS A 636 5.80 -32.59 -1.75
C CYS A 636 6.16 -32.87 -0.29
N LEU A 637 6.85 -33.98 -0.05
CA LEU A 637 7.56 -34.24 1.19
C LEU A 637 8.99 -33.71 1.05
N ILE A 638 9.52 -33.10 2.09
CA ILE A 638 10.93 -32.74 2.22
C ILE A 638 11.50 -33.65 3.31
N ASP A 639 12.28 -34.64 2.88
CA ASP A 639 13.00 -35.51 3.81
C ASP A 639 14.16 -34.76 4.48
N PRO A 640 14.60 -35.18 5.68
CA PRO A 640 15.81 -34.65 6.30
C PRO A 640 17.02 -34.89 5.38
N GLY A 641 17.85 -33.86 5.21
CA GLY A 641 18.79 -33.78 4.09
C GLY A 641 18.22 -32.97 2.92
N GLY A 642 17.09 -32.28 3.11
CA GLY A 642 16.43 -31.33 2.21
C GLY A 642 15.93 -31.91 0.90
N VAL A 643 15.67 -33.22 0.81
CA VAL A 643 15.30 -33.89 -0.44
C VAL A 643 13.80 -33.75 -0.67
N VAL A 644 13.43 -32.88 -1.61
CA VAL A 644 12.05 -32.65 -2.01
C VAL A 644 11.59 -33.77 -2.94
N ARG A 645 10.59 -34.56 -2.50
CA ARG A 645 9.94 -35.61 -3.29
C ARG A 645 8.47 -35.24 -3.56
N PRO A 646 7.97 -35.29 -4.80
CA PRO A 646 6.54 -35.24 -5.06
C PRO A 646 5.87 -36.49 -4.49
N THR A 647 4.67 -36.34 -3.92
CA THR A 647 3.84 -37.45 -3.45
C THR A 647 2.93 -37.97 -4.57
N VAL A 648 2.40 -39.19 -4.40
CA VAL A 648 1.55 -39.86 -5.40
C VAL A 648 0.08 -39.40 -5.34
N ARG A 649 -0.29 -38.51 -4.39
CA ARG A 649 -1.64 -37.93 -4.33
C ARG A 649 -1.80 -36.94 -5.49
N GLU A 650 -2.51 -37.37 -6.54
CA GLU A 650 -2.96 -36.46 -7.60
C GLU A 650 -3.66 -35.25 -6.97
N PRO A 651 -3.35 -34.00 -7.38
CA PRO A 651 -4.11 -32.85 -6.94
C PRO A 651 -5.57 -33.04 -7.36
N GLY A 652 -6.46 -33.05 -6.36
CA GLY A 652 -7.89 -33.14 -6.61
C GLY A 652 -8.38 -31.98 -7.49
N ARG A 653 -9.58 -32.13 -8.06
CA ARG A 653 -10.23 -31.07 -8.86
C ARG A 653 -10.54 -29.78 -8.07
N SER A 654 -10.25 -29.78 -6.77
CA SER A 654 -10.50 -28.74 -5.79
C SER A 654 -9.17 -28.22 -5.24
N TRP A 655 -8.97 -26.91 -5.30
CA TRP A 655 -7.79 -26.24 -4.75
C TRP A 655 -7.61 -26.51 -3.25
N LEU A 656 -6.39 -26.85 -2.83
CA LEU A 656 -5.98 -27.13 -1.45
C LEU A 656 -5.52 -25.86 -0.73
N HIS A 657 -6.00 -25.71 0.50
CA HIS A 657 -5.84 -24.53 1.38
C HIS A 657 -5.13 -24.85 2.71
N GLN A 658 -5.07 -26.13 3.09
CA GLN A 658 -4.35 -26.65 4.26
C GLN A 658 -4.01 -28.12 4.01
N VAL A 659 -2.83 -28.55 4.45
CA VAL A 659 -2.42 -29.96 4.45
C VAL A 659 -1.87 -30.30 5.82
N VAL A 660 -2.43 -31.36 6.42
CA VAL A 660 -2.00 -31.95 7.69
C VAL A 660 -1.79 -33.44 7.45
N LEU A 661 -0.68 -33.99 7.93
CA LEU A 661 -0.46 -35.44 8.00
C LEU A 661 -0.58 -35.83 9.47
N HIS A 662 -1.52 -36.70 9.81
CA HIS A 662 -1.78 -37.09 11.20
C HIS A 662 -1.92 -38.60 11.26
N LYS A 663 -1.16 -39.24 12.17
CA LYS A 663 -1.09 -40.71 12.30
C LYS A 663 -0.85 -41.45 10.97
N GLY A 664 -0.07 -40.86 10.06
CA GLY A 664 0.24 -41.43 8.75
C GLY A 664 -0.86 -41.29 7.68
N ARG A 665 -1.96 -40.58 7.95
CA ARG A 665 -3.06 -40.30 7.00
C ARG A 665 -3.08 -38.82 6.64
N TRP A 666 -3.38 -38.48 5.39
CA TRP A 666 -3.55 -37.08 4.99
C TRP A 666 -4.94 -36.55 5.38
N PHE A 667 -4.95 -35.32 5.88
CA PHE A 667 -6.12 -34.52 6.24
C PHE A 667 -5.94 -33.14 5.60
N THR A 668 -6.79 -32.78 4.65
CA THR A 668 -6.63 -31.52 3.90
C THR A 668 -7.90 -30.68 3.90
N ALA A 669 -7.76 -29.37 3.88
CA ALA A 669 -8.86 -28.46 3.59
C ALA A 669 -8.75 -28.00 2.15
N SER A 670 -9.81 -28.15 1.36
CA SER A 670 -9.92 -27.78 -0.05
C SER A 670 -11.10 -26.85 -0.31
N SER A 671 -11.25 -26.41 -1.54
CA SER A 671 -12.44 -25.68 -2.03
C SER A 671 -13.71 -26.55 -2.09
N ALA A 672 -13.60 -27.88 -2.02
CA ALA A 672 -14.76 -28.74 -1.77
C ALA A 672 -15.10 -28.82 -0.27
N GLY A 673 -14.10 -28.76 0.62
CA GLY A 673 -14.28 -28.73 2.07
C GLY A 673 -13.17 -29.46 2.84
N LEU A 674 -13.50 -30.07 3.98
CA LEU A 674 -12.56 -30.94 4.69
C LEU A 674 -12.53 -32.33 4.07
N GLU A 675 -11.32 -32.78 3.76
CA GLU A 675 -10.99 -34.07 3.17
C GLU A 675 -10.08 -34.87 4.11
N ALA A 676 -10.20 -36.20 4.10
CA ALA A 676 -9.31 -37.11 4.80
C ALA A 676 -9.12 -38.42 4.01
N ASP A 677 -7.95 -39.04 4.17
CA ASP A 677 -7.67 -40.34 3.58
C ASP A 677 -8.31 -41.48 4.37
N THR A 678 -8.98 -42.38 3.65
CA THR A 678 -9.48 -43.66 4.16
C THR A 678 -8.35 -44.66 4.43
N ALA A 679 -8.66 -45.78 5.09
CA ALA A 679 -7.68 -46.83 5.38
C ALA A 679 -7.10 -47.53 4.13
N ASP A 680 -7.78 -47.46 2.97
CA ASP A 680 -7.29 -47.91 1.66
C ASP A 680 -6.55 -46.81 0.87
N GLY A 681 -6.18 -45.70 1.51
CA GLY A 681 -5.35 -44.64 0.93
C GLY A 681 -6.07 -43.75 -0.09
N ARG A 682 -7.41 -43.69 -0.05
CA ARG A 682 -8.22 -42.81 -0.90
C ARG A 682 -8.65 -41.57 -0.14
N THR A 683 -8.36 -40.39 -0.66
CA THR A 683 -8.93 -39.17 -0.10
C THR A 683 -10.44 -39.12 -0.34
N THR A 684 -11.23 -38.81 0.69
CA THR A 684 -12.68 -38.59 0.61
C THR A 684 -13.09 -37.28 1.28
N LEU A 685 -14.17 -36.65 0.78
CA LEU A 685 -14.74 -35.43 1.36
C LEU A 685 -15.53 -35.77 2.63
N VAL A 686 -15.06 -35.28 3.77
CA VAL A 686 -15.62 -35.52 5.11
C VAL A 686 -16.68 -34.47 5.46
N MET A 687 -16.47 -33.21 5.08
CA MET A 687 -17.41 -32.11 5.34
C MET A 687 -17.34 -31.07 4.20
N PRO A 688 -18.46 -30.75 3.52
CA PRO A 688 -18.48 -29.77 2.43
C PRO A 688 -18.30 -28.33 2.92
N ARG A 689 -17.73 -27.45 2.07
CA ARG A 689 -17.45 -26.05 2.43
C ARG A 689 -18.72 -25.17 2.50
N PRO A 690 -18.89 -24.34 3.55
CA PRO A 690 -19.92 -23.30 3.59
C PRO A 690 -19.65 -22.20 2.54
N ARG A 691 -20.69 -21.78 1.80
CA ARG A 691 -20.58 -20.87 0.62
C ARG A 691 -19.81 -19.55 0.84
N ALA A 692 -19.86 -18.99 2.05
CA ALA A 692 -19.21 -17.72 2.40
C ALA A 692 -18.19 -17.89 3.56
N GLY A 693 -17.84 -19.14 3.86
CA GLY A 693 -17.22 -19.54 5.12
C GLY A 693 -15.87 -20.22 4.96
N ALA A 694 -15.41 -20.81 6.05
CA ALA A 694 -14.08 -21.39 6.17
C ALA A 694 -14.09 -22.72 6.92
N LEU A 695 -13.13 -23.58 6.57
CA LEU A 695 -12.89 -24.89 7.18
C LEU A 695 -11.39 -25.10 7.39
N ARG A 696 -11.02 -25.63 8.55
CA ARG A 696 -9.65 -26.04 8.90
C ARG A 696 -9.62 -27.26 9.84
N TRP A 697 -8.60 -28.09 9.65
CA TRP A 697 -8.22 -29.19 10.53
C TRP A 697 -7.21 -28.72 11.59
N PHE A 698 -7.27 -29.30 12.78
CA PHE A 698 -6.45 -28.94 13.95
C PHE A 698 -6.04 -30.23 14.70
N PRO A 699 -4.81 -30.75 14.51
CA PRO A 699 -4.35 -31.97 15.18
C PRO A 699 -4.06 -31.71 16.67
N ALA A 700 -4.47 -32.61 17.55
CA ALA A 700 -4.21 -32.54 19.00
C ALA A 700 -4.10 -33.96 19.58
N GLY A 701 -2.87 -34.39 19.88
CA GLY A 701 -2.58 -35.70 20.46
C GLY A 701 -3.07 -36.84 19.58
N ASN A 702 -4.05 -37.59 20.07
CA ASN A 702 -4.69 -38.69 19.37
C ASN A 702 -5.80 -38.31 18.39
N HIS A 703 -6.22 -37.04 18.38
CA HIS A 703 -7.40 -36.58 17.66
C HIS A 703 -7.05 -35.50 16.63
N ILE A 704 -7.95 -35.31 15.67
CA ILE A 704 -7.91 -34.16 14.77
C ILE A 704 -9.29 -33.49 14.79
N TYR A 705 -9.30 -32.21 15.14
CA TYR A 705 -10.49 -31.40 15.31
C TYR A 705 -10.79 -30.62 14.02
N ALA A 706 -12.07 -30.46 13.72
CA ALA A 706 -12.56 -29.64 12.63
C ALA A 706 -13.17 -28.35 13.21
N ILE A 707 -12.74 -27.20 12.72
CA ILE A 707 -13.44 -25.93 12.99
C ILE A 707 -14.00 -25.39 11.68
N SER A 708 -15.30 -25.09 11.70
CA SER A 708 -15.99 -24.40 10.60
C SER A 708 -16.41 -23.00 11.05
N ALA A 709 -16.52 -22.07 10.11
CA ALA A 709 -17.25 -20.82 10.28
C ALA A 709 -18.11 -20.55 9.05
N ASP A 710 -19.35 -20.09 9.24
CA ASP A 710 -20.24 -19.71 8.13
C ASP A 710 -19.75 -18.49 7.35
N GLN A 711 -18.98 -17.63 8.02
CA GLN A 711 -18.44 -16.38 7.47
C GLN A 711 -16.91 -16.32 7.65
N VAL A 712 -16.23 -15.82 6.61
CA VAL A 712 -14.80 -15.50 6.59
C VAL A 712 -14.45 -14.55 7.75
N SER A 713 -15.06 -13.35 7.79
CA SER A 713 -14.95 -12.40 8.90
C SER A 713 -16.20 -11.50 8.95
N PRO A 714 -16.74 -11.12 10.13
CA PRO A 714 -16.37 -11.63 11.46
C PRO A 714 -16.73 -13.12 11.59
N ALA A 715 -15.88 -13.89 12.26
CA ALA A 715 -16.03 -15.35 12.40
C ALA A 715 -17.15 -15.72 13.40
N ARG A 716 -18.41 -15.48 13.01
CA ARG A 716 -19.66 -15.91 13.68
C ARG A 716 -20.21 -17.15 12.98
N GLY A 717 -21.17 -17.82 13.62
CA GLY A 717 -21.75 -19.07 13.10
C GLY A 717 -20.74 -20.21 13.05
N TRP A 718 -19.70 -20.16 13.89
CA TRP A 718 -18.62 -21.15 13.92
C TRP A 718 -18.97 -22.35 14.81
N SER A 719 -18.40 -23.51 14.48
CA SER A 719 -18.67 -24.79 15.13
C SER A 719 -17.38 -25.58 15.30
N VAL A 720 -17.35 -26.48 16.29
CA VAL A 720 -16.21 -27.39 16.50
C VAL A 720 -16.71 -28.83 16.48
N GLY A 721 -15.97 -29.71 15.83
CA GLY A 721 -16.16 -31.15 15.89
C GLY A 721 -14.83 -31.89 15.95
N VAL A 722 -14.89 -33.21 16.10
CA VAL A 722 -13.74 -34.12 16.06
C VAL A 722 -13.94 -35.12 14.92
N PHE A 723 -12.87 -35.46 14.21
CA PHE A 723 -12.93 -36.52 13.20
C PHE A 723 -13.12 -37.88 13.87
N ASN A 724 -14.12 -38.63 13.41
CA ASN A 724 -14.39 -39.98 13.85
C ASN A 724 -13.91 -40.98 12.79
N GLU A 725 -12.80 -41.66 13.07
CA GLU A 725 -12.17 -42.59 12.13
C GLU A 725 -13.08 -43.76 11.70
N ARG A 726 -14.08 -44.12 12.52
CA ARG A 726 -15.00 -45.25 12.28
C ARG A 726 -16.18 -44.86 11.39
N THR A 727 -16.70 -43.64 11.52
CA THR A 727 -17.79 -43.14 10.66
C THR A 727 -17.28 -42.36 9.45
N HIS A 728 -16.00 -41.99 9.45
CA HIS A 728 -15.34 -41.15 8.45
C HIS A 728 -15.99 -39.76 8.28
N ALA A 729 -16.53 -39.24 9.40
CA ALA A 729 -17.27 -37.98 9.49
C ALA A 729 -16.69 -37.06 10.59
N VAL A 730 -17.21 -35.83 10.67
CA VAL A 730 -16.97 -34.92 11.80
C VAL A 730 -18.15 -35.01 12.78
N ASP A 731 -17.88 -35.48 14.01
CA ASP A 731 -18.85 -35.46 15.10
C ASP A 731 -18.78 -34.09 15.79
N PHE A 732 -19.88 -33.33 15.77
CA PHE A 732 -19.89 -31.95 16.31
C PHE A 732 -19.94 -31.92 17.85
N LEU A 733 -18.91 -31.34 18.44
CA LEU A 733 -18.74 -31.09 19.87
C LEU A 733 -19.38 -29.76 20.31
N MET A 734 -19.48 -28.81 19.37
CA MET A 734 -20.16 -27.53 19.53
C MET A 734 -20.94 -27.20 18.26
N GLY A 735 -22.25 -26.95 18.41
CA GLY A 735 -23.06 -26.33 17.36
C GLY A 735 -22.66 -24.88 17.08
N LYS A 736 -23.34 -24.25 16.12
CA LYS A 736 -23.02 -22.88 15.67
C LYS A 736 -23.11 -21.85 16.79
N GLN A 737 -22.02 -21.11 17.01
CA GLN A 737 -21.89 -20.08 18.04
C GLN A 737 -22.28 -18.69 17.51
N SER A 738 -23.03 -17.93 18.31
CA SER A 738 -23.39 -16.52 18.05
C SER A 738 -22.23 -15.56 18.34
N ALA A 739 -21.49 -15.83 19.42
CA ALA A 739 -20.25 -15.16 19.77
C ALA A 739 -19.14 -15.46 18.75
N THR A 740 -18.16 -14.56 18.63
CA THR A 740 -17.19 -14.58 17.52
C THR A 740 -15.94 -15.38 17.91
N LEU A 741 -15.38 -16.20 17.02
CA LEU A 741 -14.07 -16.84 17.27
C LEU A 741 -12.98 -15.77 17.41
N SER A 742 -12.05 -15.91 18.37
CA SER A 742 -10.97 -14.92 18.53
C SER A 742 -9.88 -15.19 17.50
N GLY A 743 -9.91 -14.45 16.40
CA GLY A 743 -9.05 -14.67 15.24
C GLY A 743 -9.77 -15.40 14.11
N HIS A 744 -9.08 -15.53 12.98
CA HIS A 744 -9.68 -15.60 11.66
C HIS A 744 -9.15 -16.83 10.90
N LEU A 745 -10.04 -17.75 10.55
CA LEU A 745 -9.70 -19.04 9.94
C LEU A 745 -8.99 -18.92 8.58
N THR A 746 -9.09 -17.78 7.87
CA THR A 746 -8.49 -17.58 6.52
C THR A 746 -7.44 -16.47 6.39
N SER A 747 -7.31 -15.53 7.33
CA SER A 747 -6.37 -14.39 7.23
C SER A 747 -4.93 -14.76 6.87
N ARG A 748 -4.26 -13.87 6.12
CA ARG A 748 -2.82 -13.93 5.83
C ARG A 748 -1.95 -13.83 7.10
N HIS A 749 -2.42 -13.13 8.11
CA HIS A 749 -1.56 -12.46 9.07
C HIS A 749 -1.39 -13.25 10.38
N ARG A 750 -0.15 -13.36 10.90
CA ARG A 750 0.17 -14.01 12.19
C ARG A 750 -0.72 -13.47 13.32
N TRP A 751 -0.91 -12.15 13.33
CA TRP A 751 -1.66 -11.43 14.35
C TRP A 751 -3.19 -11.62 14.30
N GLU A 752 -3.71 -12.11 13.17
CA GLU A 752 -5.13 -12.41 12.99
C GLU A 752 -5.47 -13.91 13.11
N ARG A 753 -4.49 -14.82 13.19
CA ARG A 753 -4.75 -16.27 13.33
C ARG A 753 -5.63 -16.59 14.56
N PRO A 754 -6.41 -17.68 14.55
CA PRO A 754 -7.18 -18.13 15.71
C PRO A 754 -6.32 -18.27 16.98
N ARG A 755 -6.84 -17.83 18.12
CA ARG A 755 -6.16 -17.87 19.43
C ARG A 755 -6.48 -19.20 20.13
N MET A 756 -5.70 -20.24 19.80
CA MET A 756 -5.87 -21.62 20.28
C MET A 756 -4.55 -22.40 20.37
N VAL A 757 -4.54 -23.40 21.25
CA VAL A 757 -3.39 -24.25 21.65
C VAL A 757 -3.91 -25.68 21.88
N ALA A 758 -3.20 -26.73 21.47
CA ALA A 758 -3.51 -28.10 21.87
C ALA A 758 -2.88 -28.45 23.23
N ASP A 759 -3.37 -29.51 23.84
CA ASP A 759 -2.98 -29.98 25.16
C ASP A 759 -3.29 -31.47 25.25
N GLY A 760 -2.31 -32.29 24.87
CA GLY A 760 -2.53 -33.71 24.61
C GLY A 760 -3.67 -33.93 23.62
N ASP A 761 -4.64 -34.76 24.01
CA ASP A 761 -5.83 -35.11 23.20
C ASP A 761 -6.90 -33.99 23.14
N SER A 762 -6.62 -32.81 23.70
CA SER A 762 -7.55 -31.69 23.86
C SER A 762 -7.04 -30.38 23.25
N MET A 763 -7.90 -29.36 23.17
CA MET A 763 -7.55 -28.01 22.71
C MET A 763 -8.11 -26.94 23.65
N TRP A 764 -7.36 -25.87 23.86
CA TRP A 764 -7.87 -24.63 24.45
C TRP A 764 -8.05 -23.58 23.36
N MET A 765 -9.16 -22.85 23.38
CA MET A 765 -9.45 -21.82 22.37
C MET A 765 -10.24 -20.65 22.96
N THR A 766 -10.05 -19.45 22.42
CA THR A 766 -10.73 -18.25 22.91
C THR A 766 -11.80 -17.76 21.94
N MET A 767 -12.97 -17.40 22.47
CA MET A 767 -14.06 -16.72 21.75
C MET A 767 -14.35 -15.36 22.41
N ARG A 768 -14.87 -14.41 21.63
CA ARG A 768 -15.22 -13.06 22.07
C ARG A 768 -16.73 -12.86 22.06
N ASP A 769 -17.26 -12.43 23.19
CA ASP A 769 -18.69 -12.31 23.48
C ASP A 769 -18.92 -11.06 24.35
N ALA A 770 -19.78 -10.13 23.92
CA ALA A 770 -20.11 -8.89 24.63
C ALA A 770 -18.91 -8.16 25.30
N GLY A 771 -17.81 -7.94 24.56
CA GLY A 771 -16.61 -7.25 25.06
C GLY A 771 -15.75 -8.08 26.05
N ARG A 772 -15.92 -9.41 26.08
CA ARG A 772 -15.19 -10.32 26.96
C ARG A 772 -14.62 -11.51 26.20
N SER A 773 -13.39 -11.90 26.53
CA SER A 773 -12.84 -13.20 26.16
C SER A 773 -13.45 -14.29 27.05
N ARG A 774 -13.92 -15.36 26.40
CA ARG A 774 -14.35 -16.63 27.02
C ARG A 774 -13.37 -17.70 26.56
N LEU A 775 -12.69 -18.34 27.49
CA LEU A 775 -11.74 -19.41 27.24
C LEU A 775 -12.45 -20.76 27.35
N LEU A 776 -12.34 -21.58 26.30
CA LEU A 776 -12.90 -22.92 26.23
C LEU A 776 -11.79 -23.96 26.37
N HIS A 777 -12.11 -25.06 27.06
CA HIS A 777 -11.42 -26.34 26.94
C HIS A 777 -12.29 -27.26 26.06
N VAL A 778 -11.72 -27.82 25.00
CA VAL A 778 -12.37 -28.69 24.03
C VAL A 778 -11.72 -30.06 24.09
N THR A 779 -12.53 -31.08 24.30
CA THR A 779 -12.10 -32.48 24.42
C THR A 779 -12.92 -33.34 23.45
N PRO A 780 -12.55 -34.62 23.20
CA PRO A 780 -13.34 -35.50 22.35
C PRO A 780 -14.73 -35.82 22.93
N GLY A 781 -14.95 -35.55 24.22
CA GLY A 781 -16.26 -35.68 24.89
C GLY A 781 -17.10 -34.40 24.93
N GLY A 782 -16.61 -33.29 24.37
CA GLY A 782 -17.31 -32.00 24.34
C GLY A 782 -16.44 -30.82 24.76
N ALA A 783 -17.03 -29.62 24.71
CA ALA A 783 -16.38 -28.36 25.08
C ALA A 783 -17.00 -27.71 26.32
N ARG A 784 -16.16 -27.10 27.17
CA ARG A 784 -16.55 -26.40 28.40
C ARG A 784 -15.86 -25.05 28.49
N GLU A 785 -16.60 -23.99 28.82
CA GLU A 785 -16.02 -22.71 29.22
C GLU A 785 -15.34 -22.86 30.60
N VAL A 786 -14.09 -22.43 30.71
CA VAL A 786 -13.30 -22.50 31.95
C VAL A 786 -13.06 -21.15 32.61
N HIS A 787 -13.04 -20.08 31.84
CA HIS A 787 -12.68 -18.74 32.32
C HIS A 787 -13.32 -17.65 31.43
N ARG A 788 -13.67 -16.51 32.02
CA ARG A 788 -14.27 -15.36 31.34
C ARG A 788 -13.73 -14.05 31.92
N THR A 789 -13.23 -13.17 31.07
CA THR A 789 -12.48 -11.97 31.47
C THR A 789 -12.53 -10.87 30.40
N SER A 790 -12.10 -9.67 30.75
CA SER A 790 -12.04 -8.47 29.89
C SER A 790 -10.71 -8.36 29.13
N GLY A 791 -10.72 -7.64 28.01
CA GLY A 791 -9.61 -7.60 27.07
C GLY A 791 -9.53 -8.89 26.24
N THR A 792 -8.38 -9.14 25.62
CA THR A 792 -8.18 -10.31 24.73
C THR A 792 -7.22 -11.31 25.34
N PHE A 793 -7.68 -12.56 25.47
CA PHE A 793 -6.86 -13.70 25.89
C PHE A 793 -6.45 -14.59 24.72
N GLU A 794 -5.29 -15.23 24.89
CA GLU A 794 -4.71 -16.19 23.96
C GLU A 794 -4.02 -17.30 24.74
N PRO A 795 -4.46 -18.56 24.65
CA PRO A 795 -3.83 -19.65 25.39
C PRO A 795 -2.53 -20.09 24.70
N VAL A 796 -1.48 -20.27 25.50
CA VAL A 796 -0.07 -20.49 25.05
C VAL A 796 0.40 -21.90 25.34
N ALA A 797 0.16 -22.38 26.57
CA ALA A 797 0.66 -23.65 27.06
C ALA A 797 -0.04 -24.04 28.37
N ARG A 798 -0.28 -25.33 28.59
CA ARG A 798 -0.65 -25.84 29.92
C ARG A 798 0.60 -26.18 30.72
N ILE A 799 0.57 -25.85 32.00
CA ILE A 799 1.61 -26.17 32.99
C ILE A 799 0.94 -26.89 34.19
N PRO A 800 1.70 -27.54 35.09
CA PRO A 800 1.11 -28.30 36.20
C PRO A 800 0.22 -27.48 37.15
N THR A 801 0.39 -26.15 37.17
CA THR A 801 -0.36 -25.20 38.01
C THR A 801 -1.51 -24.49 37.27
N GLY A 802 -1.76 -24.77 35.99
CA GLY A 802 -2.84 -24.14 35.21
C GLY A 802 -2.48 -23.88 33.75
N LEU A 803 -2.95 -22.77 33.18
CA LEU A 803 -2.73 -22.41 31.77
C LEU A 803 -2.01 -21.06 31.67
N LEU A 804 -0.98 -20.98 30.83
CA LEU A 804 -0.34 -19.73 30.45
C LEU A 804 -1.06 -19.13 29.24
N CYS A 805 -1.25 -17.81 29.27
CA CYS A 805 -1.92 -17.05 28.23
C CYS A 805 -1.17 -15.74 27.91
N LEU A 806 -1.26 -15.25 26.67
CA LEU A 806 -1.03 -13.83 26.39
C LEU A 806 -2.34 -13.07 26.65
N HIS A 807 -2.24 -11.97 27.39
CA HIS A 807 -3.32 -11.04 27.68
C HIS A 807 -2.98 -9.66 27.11
N HIS A 808 -3.93 -9.09 26.38
CA HIS A 808 -3.97 -7.67 26.07
C HIS A 808 -5.13 -7.04 26.86
N PRO A 809 -4.89 -6.03 27.73
CA PRO A 809 -5.93 -5.45 28.57
C PRO A 809 -6.95 -4.62 27.77
N ASP A 810 -6.50 -3.92 26.73
CA ASP A 810 -7.34 -3.04 25.92
C ASP A 810 -8.22 -3.80 24.93
N ASP A 811 -9.47 -3.36 24.81
CA ASP A 811 -10.52 -4.08 24.06
C ASP A 811 -10.52 -3.78 22.55
N ALA A 812 -9.33 -3.70 21.95
CA ALA A 812 -9.15 -3.23 20.58
C ALA A 812 -9.80 -4.14 19.52
N ALA A 813 -10.72 -3.57 18.74
CA ALA A 813 -11.23 -4.15 17.50
C ALA A 813 -10.25 -3.85 16.35
N GLY A 814 -9.11 -4.53 16.33
CA GLY A 814 -8.04 -4.33 15.35
C GLY A 814 -6.80 -5.17 15.68
N ASN A 815 -5.67 -4.86 15.04
CA ASN A 815 -4.42 -5.56 15.31
C ASN A 815 -3.93 -5.29 16.74
N VAL A 816 -3.78 -6.36 17.53
CA VAL A 816 -3.22 -6.30 18.89
C VAL A 816 -2.04 -7.25 19.09
N ARG A 817 -1.93 -8.34 18.29
CA ARG A 817 -0.85 -9.35 18.40
C ARG A 817 0.49 -8.90 17.79
N ASP A 818 0.49 -7.78 17.07
CA ASP A 818 1.67 -7.03 16.65
C ASP A 818 2.15 -6.04 17.74
N GLN A 819 1.33 -5.81 18.76
CA GLN A 819 1.68 -5.06 19.97
C GLN A 819 2.12 -6.04 21.08
N PRO A 820 3.09 -5.66 21.94
CA PRO A 820 3.53 -6.54 23.02
C PRO A 820 2.44 -6.80 24.06
N ALA A 821 2.14 -8.07 24.31
CA ALA A 821 1.20 -8.56 25.31
C ALA A 821 1.84 -8.74 26.70
N THR A 822 1.00 -9.00 27.70
CA THR A 822 1.42 -9.56 28.99
C THR A 822 1.25 -11.07 28.98
N LEU A 823 2.31 -11.84 29.19
CA LEU A 823 2.20 -13.26 29.53
C LEU A 823 1.70 -13.38 30.97
N VAL A 824 0.61 -14.12 31.15
CA VAL A 824 -0.08 -14.34 32.43
C VAL A 824 -0.33 -15.82 32.67
N HIS A 825 -0.47 -16.20 33.94
CA HIS A 825 -0.88 -17.53 34.38
C HIS A 825 -2.31 -17.49 34.93
N LEU A 826 -3.14 -18.40 34.41
CA LEU A 826 -4.47 -18.73 34.90
C LEU A 826 -4.40 -20.03 35.72
N PRO A 827 -4.63 -19.99 37.04
CA PRO A 827 -4.98 -21.20 37.81
C PRO A 827 -6.29 -21.80 37.28
N LEU A 828 -6.34 -23.12 37.06
CA LEU A 828 -7.48 -23.85 36.49
C LEU A 828 -7.81 -25.15 37.26
#